data_AF-D8JSE2-F1
#
_entry.id   AF-D8JSE2-F1
#
_cell.length_a   1.000
_cell.length_b   1.000
_cell.length_c   1.000
_cell.angle_alpha   90.00
_cell.angle_beta   90.00
_cell.angle_gamma   90.00
#
_symmetry.space_group_name_H-M   'P 1'
#
loop_
_entity.id
_entity.type
_entity.pdbx_description
1 polymer ?
#
loop_
_entity_poly.entity_id
_entity_poly.type
_entity_poly.pdbx_seq_one_letter_code
_entity_poly.pdbx_strand_id
1 'polypeptide(L)'
;MSSDVRARGGSRTRIGLVVVQGVGDTEPGYCVNALLDTLAATRPGYSVLPANEFNRIAEPGVEDPAPVFPVIRRGGRHTSGVDIEAVEVHLADLAAMGSSRVDTMLGLFRVIFESHHLVDAMLSRSLGLMAVVVRTILWFAAWLLRGPIAALTVATSLICGVYLYEPKWLGIDRFDAGLQFIVVQTALCAAGLYLGYRIVKGQDYSWYDAAFWLVFTSAALVALAANGALIPLTDLFPPLKVRGAQIAMETSNCLPSDPLAACYVNGLYRVIIYGWRFWGALILVATLLLLTALGGKRRSGDPSRLAALSTSVGILIMQFLLWTTIVVTIIYTMLTRAETGSSLQAVRDAVLSAVREKRIAVDNPILPYLQVPDLKLEWIARFKFIYAAAALTVMAFLLGAWLLMKIRRYRARTGLDDLEHTSRTMPRLLFNPWLVALLIGSFVIVLTFVFFQPEMESSHAFISFRSFVLPLAAVAALLVPLSFGHRVANVIQIARDLIDHNYRPTLEAAMFFIPARFRPASERPRRARIQERLKLVLKTFVQHQGYDGVIFLAHSQGSIVAYDYLRDNGPVYPELGDAAPALLTFGSPLGTIYQKYFHEYAASHPVPHGIAARLKCWINLYRVDDYIGGRVIAPSGLRVDNHVMGPGGHTGYWTEPDVAEALDAILTGKVADATKPPPLPPLLASPSASYAVRAMRNA
;
A
#
# COMPACT_ATOMS: atom_id res chain seq x y z
N MET A 1 -69.46 -14.30 -7.31
CA MET A 1 -70.19 -13.15 -6.71
C MET A 1 -69.65 -12.98 -5.29
N SER A 2 -69.04 -11.88 -4.86
CA SER A 2 -68.96 -10.53 -5.39
C SER A 2 -67.51 -10.08 -5.64
N SER A 3 -67.35 -9.39 -6.75
CA SER A 3 -66.25 -8.49 -7.08
C SER A 3 -66.33 -7.20 -6.23
N ASP A 4 -65.25 -6.41 -6.33
CA ASP A 4 -65.16 -4.98 -6.03
C ASP A 4 -65.04 -4.57 -4.56
N VAL A 5 -63.79 -4.35 -4.10
CA VAL A 5 -63.18 -3.01 -4.04
C VAL A 5 -61.64 -3.16 -4.11
N ARG A 6 -61.07 -3.32 -5.31
CA ARG A 6 -59.69 -2.86 -5.58
C ARG A 6 -59.80 -1.39 -5.96
N ALA A 7 -59.90 -0.54 -4.94
CA ALA A 7 -59.67 0.88 -5.11
C ALA A 7 -58.28 1.08 -5.73
N ARG A 8 -58.24 1.84 -6.82
CA ARG A 8 -57.03 2.24 -7.55
C ARG A 8 -56.11 3.08 -6.63
N GLY A 9 -55.35 2.43 -5.77
CA GLY A 9 -54.13 2.98 -5.18
C GLY A 9 -52.97 2.58 -6.09
N GLY A 10 -52.23 3.55 -6.64
CA GLY A 10 -51.06 3.26 -7.45
C GLY A 10 -50.12 2.30 -6.72
N SER A 11 -49.78 1.19 -7.38
CA SER A 11 -48.79 0.23 -6.89
C SER A 11 -47.51 0.99 -6.54
N ARG A 12 -47.18 1.09 -5.26
CA ARG A 12 -45.95 1.74 -4.82
C ARG A 12 -44.77 0.84 -5.19
N THR A 13 -43.79 1.40 -5.89
CA THR A 13 -42.56 0.70 -6.24
C THR A 13 -41.58 0.79 -5.07
N ARG A 14 -41.10 -0.34 -4.55
CA ARG A 14 -40.10 -0.38 -3.48
C ARG A 14 -38.71 -0.66 -4.06
N ILE A 15 -37.76 0.24 -3.82
CA ILE A 15 -36.38 0.12 -4.30
C ILE A 15 -35.41 0.07 -3.11
N GLY A 16 -34.56 -0.95 -3.08
CA GLY A 16 -33.45 -1.06 -2.13
C GLY A 16 -32.20 -0.37 -2.65
N LEU A 17 -31.56 0.48 -1.86
CA LEU A 17 -30.26 1.08 -2.15
C LEU A 17 -29.19 0.40 -1.30
N VAL A 18 -28.19 -0.19 -1.92
CA VAL A 18 -27.06 -0.81 -1.23
C VAL A 18 -25.85 0.10 -1.38
N VAL A 19 -25.51 0.80 -0.30
CA VAL A 19 -24.41 1.76 -0.26
C VAL A 19 -23.15 1.03 0.15
N VAL A 20 -22.19 0.93 -0.76
CA VAL A 20 -20.89 0.27 -0.57
C VAL A 20 -19.81 1.34 -0.58
N GLN A 21 -19.34 1.70 0.62
CA GLN A 21 -18.35 2.75 0.78
C GLN A 21 -16.97 2.35 0.25
N GLY A 22 -16.20 3.36 -0.14
CA GLY A 22 -14.77 3.25 -0.38
C GLY A 22 -13.97 3.46 0.89
N VAL A 23 -12.65 3.64 0.73
CA VAL A 23 -11.75 3.91 1.86
C VAL A 23 -11.48 5.40 1.98
N GLY A 24 -11.53 5.90 3.21
CA GLY A 24 -11.48 7.33 3.55
C GLY A 24 -12.80 7.88 4.10
N ASP A 25 -13.93 7.29 3.74
CA ASP A 25 -15.26 7.60 4.30
C ASP A 25 -15.56 6.64 5.46
N THR A 26 -14.94 6.92 6.61
CA THR A 26 -14.79 5.95 7.71
C THR A 26 -15.85 6.02 8.80
N GLU A 27 -16.69 7.05 8.81
CA GLU A 27 -17.72 7.22 9.83
C GLU A 27 -19.00 6.44 9.44
N PRO A 28 -19.47 5.47 10.26
CA PRO A 28 -20.69 4.73 9.96
C PRO A 28 -21.90 5.65 9.75
N GLY A 29 -22.56 5.52 8.61
CA GLY A 29 -23.76 6.27 8.26
C GLY A 29 -23.50 7.58 7.52
N TYR A 30 -22.23 8.01 7.41
CA TYR A 30 -21.88 9.23 6.67
C TYR A 30 -22.32 9.14 5.20
N CYS A 31 -22.05 8.02 4.53
CA CYS A 31 -22.34 7.86 3.10
C CYS A 31 -23.84 7.87 2.81
N VAL A 32 -24.63 7.09 3.55
CA VAL A 32 -26.09 7.07 3.40
C VAL A 32 -26.71 8.44 3.72
N ASN A 33 -26.25 9.11 4.78
CA ASN A 33 -26.77 10.43 5.15
C ASN A 33 -26.45 11.46 4.08
N ALA A 34 -25.18 11.61 3.73
CA ALA A 34 -24.72 12.56 2.73
C ALA A 34 -25.47 12.39 1.40
N LEU A 35 -25.63 11.14 0.95
CA LEU A 35 -26.34 10.82 -0.28
C LEU A 35 -27.83 11.22 -0.22
N LEU A 36 -28.56 10.77 0.80
CA LEU A 36 -30.00 10.98 0.89
C LEU A 36 -30.35 12.44 1.19
N ASP A 37 -29.54 13.12 2.00
CA ASP A 37 -29.71 14.55 2.27
C ASP A 37 -29.44 15.38 1.02
N THR A 38 -28.42 15.02 0.22
CA THR A 38 -28.14 15.68 -1.07
C THR A 38 -29.27 15.42 -2.06
N LEU A 39 -29.81 14.20 -2.12
CA LEU A 39 -30.94 13.85 -2.97
C LEU A 39 -32.17 14.70 -2.63
N ALA A 40 -32.54 14.79 -1.34
CA ALA A 40 -33.66 15.58 -0.87
C ALA A 40 -33.46 17.10 -1.07
N ALA A 41 -32.23 17.59 -0.90
CA ALA A 41 -31.91 19.01 -1.07
C ALA A 41 -31.86 19.47 -2.53
N THR A 42 -31.43 18.59 -3.44
CA THR A 42 -31.16 18.96 -4.84
C THR A 42 -32.24 18.51 -5.82
N ARG A 43 -33.05 17.50 -5.48
CA ARG A 43 -34.07 16.93 -6.37
C ARG A 43 -35.48 17.11 -5.79
N PRO A 44 -36.43 17.67 -6.57
CA PRO A 44 -37.78 17.90 -6.08
C PRO A 44 -38.50 16.57 -5.86
N GLY A 45 -39.41 16.54 -4.89
CA GLY A 45 -40.30 15.39 -4.66
C GLY A 45 -39.76 14.32 -3.71
N TYR A 46 -38.53 14.44 -3.22
CA TYR A 46 -37.98 13.52 -2.22
C TYR A 46 -38.25 13.98 -0.79
N SER A 47 -38.61 13.02 0.06
CA SER A 47 -38.72 13.16 1.51
C SER A 47 -37.93 12.02 2.16
N VAL A 48 -37.01 12.36 3.06
CA VAL A 48 -36.14 11.37 3.73
C VAL A 48 -36.50 11.27 5.19
N LEU A 49 -36.39 10.08 5.77
CA LEU A 49 -36.62 9.91 7.19
C LEU A 49 -35.53 10.66 7.99
N PRO A 50 -35.89 11.30 9.11
CA PRO A 50 -34.94 12.12 9.88
C PRO A 50 -33.99 11.26 10.74
N ALA A 51 -34.36 10.01 11.03
CA ALA A 51 -33.59 9.13 11.90
C ALA A 51 -33.02 7.93 11.15
N ASN A 52 -31.82 7.54 11.55
CA ASN A 52 -31.16 6.32 11.10
C ASN A 52 -31.52 5.16 12.01
N GLU A 53 -31.73 3.99 11.40
CA GLU A 53 -31.78 2.74 12.14
C GLU A 53 -30.37 2.14 12.20
N PHE A 54 -29.86 2.01 13.43
CA PHE A 54 -28.56 1.42 13.70
C PHE A 54 -28.72 -0.05 14.01
N ASN A 55 -28.14 -0.90 13.15
CA ASN A 55 -28.13 -2.34 13.33
C ASN A 55 -26.69 -2.83 13.56
N ARG A 56 -26.54 -3.97 14.23
CA ARG A 56 -25.25 -4.67 14.39
C ARG A 56 -25.41 -6.09 13.89
N ILE A 57 -24.57 -6.49 12.95
CA ILE A 57 -24.53 -7.85 12.41
C ILE A 57 -23.27 -8.54 12.91
N ALA A 58 -23.41 -9.77 13.40
CA ALA A 58 -22.28 -10.64 13.74
C ALA A 58 -21.71 -11.32 12.48
N GLU A 59 -20.39 -11.45 12.40
CA GLU A 59 -19.69 -12.21 11.36
C GLU A 59 -19.46 -13.66 11.85
N PRO A 60 -20.33 -14.62 11.48
CA PRO A 60 -20.16 -15.99 11.92
C PRO A 60 -18.87 -16.61 11.38
N GLY A 61 -18.16 -17.37 12.21
CA GLY A 61 -17.01 -18.17 11.79
C GLY A 61 -15.68 -17.43 11.66
N VAL A 62 -15.60 -16.15 12.08
CA VAL A 62 -14.35 -15.37 12.07
C VAL A 62 -13.58 -15.51 13.39
N GLU A 63 -14.20 -15.20 14.52
CA GLU A 63 -13.64 -15.36 15.88
C GLU A 63 -14.73 -15.81 16.86
N ASP A 64 -14.35 -16.19 18.09
CA ASP A 64 -15.25 -16.49 19.20
C ASP A 64 -14.90 -15.59 20.40
N PRO A 65 -15.75 -14.61 20.79
CA PRO A 65 -17.06 -14.30 20.21
C PRO A 65 -16.97 -13.67 18.82
N ALA A 66 -18.01 -13.88 18.00
CA ALA A 66 -18.07 -13.36 16.64
C ALA A 66 -17.97 -11.82 16.60
N PRO A 67 -17.09 -11.24 15.77
CA PRO A 67 -16.98 -9.80 15.66
C PRO A 67 -18.27 -9.23 15.05
N VAL A 68 -18.68 -8.05 15.53
CA VAL A 68 -19.89 -7.35 15.08
C VAL A 68 -19.52 -6.09 14.33
N PHE A 69 -20.25 -5.78 13.26
CA PHE A 69 -20.07 -4.55 12.48
C PHE A 69 -21.39 -3.77 12.37
N PRO A 70 -21.33 -2.43 12.29
CA PRO A 70 -22.52 -1.61 12.17
C PRO A 70 -23.11 -1.67 10.75
N VAL A 71 -24.43 -1.64 10.65
CA VAL A 71 -25.18 -1.47 9.40
C VAL A 71 -26.20 -0.37 9.60
N ILE A 72 -26.12 0.67 8.77
CA ILE A 72 -26.99 1.84 8.87
C ILE A 72 -28.09 1.74 7.83
N ARG A 73 -29.34 1.91 8.27
CA ARG A 73 -30.50 1.97 7.39
C ARG A 73 -31.18 3.32 7.46
N ARG A 74 -31.64 3.81 6.32
CA ARG A 74 -32.41 5.05 6.23
C ARG A 74 -33.41 4.97 5.08
N GLY A 75 -34.66 5.28 5.37
CA GLY A 75 -35.74 5.28 4.38
C GLY A 75 -35.96 6.65 3.74
N GLY A 76 -36.58 6.65 2.58
CA GLY A 76 -37.05 7.84 1.89
C GLY A 76 -38.23 7.52 0.95
N ARG A 77 -38.87 8.56 0.45
CA ARG A 77 -40.01 8.47 -0.46
C ARG A 77 -39.96 9.58 -1.50
N HIS A 78 -40.27 9.23 -2.73
CA HIS A 78 -40.53 10.17 -3.81
C HIS A 78 -42.04 10.36 -4.05
N THR A 79 -42.46 11.56 -4.44
CA THR A 79 -43.88 11.89 -4.72
C THR A 79 -44.49 11.08 -5.86
N SER A 80 -43.67 10.48 -6.74
CA SER A 80 -44.15 9.57 -7.80
C SER A 80 -44.58 8.18 -7.29
N GLY A 81 -44.51 7.92 -5.99
CA GLY A 81 -44.86 6.62 -5.39
C GLY A 81 -43.72 5.62 -5.32
N VAL A 82 -42.46 6.08 -5.45
CA VAL A 82 -41.26 5.25 -5.22
C VAL A 82 -40.87 5.35 -3.74
N ASP A 83 -40.90 4.23 -3.04
CA ASP A 83 -40.39 4.07 -1.68
C ASP A 83 -38.95 3.54 -1.74
N ILE A 84 -38.05 4.18 -0.98
CA ILE A 84 -36.61 3.93 -1.01
C ILE A 84 -36.16 3.47 0.37
N GLU A 85 -35.35 2.44 0.41
CA GLU A 85 -34.68 2.00 1.63
C GLU A 85 -33.19 1.83 1.37
N ALA A 86 -32.36 2.69 1.98
CA ALA A 86 -30.92 2.64 1.86
C ALA A 86 -30.29 1.86 3.01
N VAL A 87 -29.31 1.02 2.67
CA VAL A 87 -28.54 0.19 3.60
C VAL A 87 -27.05 0.40 3.33
N GLU A 88 -26.32 0.87 4.35
CA GLU A 88 -24.87 1.07 4.29
C GLU A 88 -24.11 -0.17 4.75
N VAL A 89 -23.23 -0.68 3.89
CA VAL A 89 -22.29 -1.74 4.26
C VAL A 89 -21.03 -1.09 4.81
N HIS A 90 -20.84 -1.18 6.13
CA HIS A 90 -19.63 -0.67 6.76
C HIS A 90 -18.45 -1.63 6.54
N LEU A 91 -17.46 -1.15 5.78
CA LEU A 91 -16.23 -1.90 5.45
C LEU A 91 -14.97 -1.23 6.00
N ALA A 92 -15.08 -0.01 6.52
CA ALA A 92 -13.92 0.78 6.91
C ALA A 92 -13.18 0.19 8.10
N ASP A 93 -13.84 -0.51 9.02
CA ASP A 93 -13.21 -1.22 10.14
C ASP A 93 -12.25 -2.34 9.69
N LEU A 94 -12.49 -2.96 8.53
CA LEU A 94 -11.54 -3.91 7.94
C LEU A 94 -10.29 -3.20 7.42
N ALA A 95 -10.47 -2.02 6.84
CA ALA A 95 -9.44 -1.18 6.21
C ALA A 95 -8.70 -0.25 7.20
N ALA A 96 -9.29 0.04 8.35
CA ALA A 96 -8.88 1.14 9.21
C ALA A 96 -7.49 0.91 9.78
N MET A 97 -6.65 1.93 9.61
CA MET A 97 -5.51 2.16 10.48
C MET A 97 -5.99 3.06 11.61
N GLY A 98 -5.59 2.79 12.85
CA GLY A 98 -5.89 3.72 13.94
C GLY A 98 -5.38 5.13 13.63
N SER A 99 -5.97 6.13 14.27
CA SER A 99 -5.65 7.54 14.03
C SER A 99 -4.30 7.98 14.63
N SER A 100 -3.62 7.09 15.35
CA SER A 100 -2.34 7.41 15.98
C SER A 100 -1.17 7.39 14.98
N ARG A 101 -0.09 8.13 15.31
CA ARG A 101 1.16 8.08 14.53
C ARG A 101 1.77 6.69 14.49
N VAL A 102 1.61 5.92 15.58
CA VAL A 102 2.10 4.54 15.68
C VAL A 102 1.33 3.65 14.72
N ASP A 103 0.02 3.78 14.63
CA ASP A 103 -0.81 3.00 13.71
C ASP A 103 -0.50 3.33 12.24
N THR A 104 -0.26 4.60 11.94
CA THR A 104 0.17 5.02 10.59
C THR A 104 1.53 4.41 10.22
N MET A 105 2.47 4.37 11.18
CA MET A 105 3.78 3.75 10.99
C MET A 105 3.68 2.23 10.82
N LEU A 106 2.85 1.55 11.63
CA LEU A 106 2.58 0.12 11.48
C LEU A 106 1.90 -0.19 10.15
N GLY A 107 0.97 0.66 9.69
CA GLY A 107 0.35 0.56 8.38
C GLY A 107 1.35 0.68 7.23
N LEU A 108 2.31 1.59 7.34
CA LEU A 108 3.38 1.72 6.36
C LEU A 108 4.27 0.47 6.32
N PHE A 109 4.59 -0.11 7.47
CA PHE A 109 5.27 -1.41 7.52
C PHE A 109 4.44 -2.51 6.86
N ARG A 110 3.13 -2.60 7.12
CA ARG A 110 2.26 -3.56 6.41
C ARG A 110 2.35 -3.38 4.90
N VAL A 111 2.26 -2.15 4.39
CA VAL A 111 2.42 -1.86 2.96
C VAL A 111 3.78 -2.34 2.44
N ILE A 112 4.87 -2.11 3.19
CA ILE A 112 6.20 -2.60 2.82
C ILE A 112 6.19 -4.13 2.73
N PHE A 113 5.78 -4.84 3.78
CA PHE A 113 5.88 -6.30 3.82
C PHE A 113 4.92 -7.00 2.84
N GLU A 114 3.74 -6.43 2.62
CA GLU A 114 2.67 -7.06 1.83
C GLU A 114 2.60 -6.60 0.36
N SER A 115 3.34 -5.57 -0.04
CA SER A 115 3.39 -5.06 -1.43
C SER A 115 3.72 -6.13 -2.49
N HIS A 116 4.37 -7.22 -2.08
CA HIS A 116 4.70 -8.33 -2.96
C HIS A 116 3.46 -9.10 -3.47
N HIS A 117 2.35 -9.12 -2.73
CA HIS A 117 1.09 -9.70 -3.22
C HIS A 117 0.53 -8.93 -4.42
N LEU A 118 0.71 -7.61 -4.43
CA LEU A 118 0.35 -6.74 -5.54
C LEU A 118 1.19 -7.08 -6.78
N VAL A 119 2.51 -7.26 -6.59
CA VAL A 119 3.43 -7.67 -7.66
C VAL A 119 3.04 -9.04 -8.23
N ASP A 120 2.74 -10.03 -7.38
CA ASP A 120 2.33 -11.36 -7.83
C ASP A 120 1.01 -11.31 -8.64
N ALA A 121 0.04 -10.52 -8.19
CA ALA A 121 -1.24 -10.34 -8.88
C ALA A 121 -1.11 -9.63 -10.24
N MET A 122 -0.17 -8.69 -10.38
CA MET A 122 0.12 -8.02 -11.65
C MET A 122 0.82 -8.94 -12.67
N LEU A 123 1.54 -9.96 -12.21
CA LEU A 123 2.35 -10.87 -13.02
C LEU A 123 1.66 -12.24 -13.17
N SER A 124 0.56 -12.30 -13.93
CA SER A 124 -0.18 -13.56 -14.16
C SER A 124 0.70 -14.64 -14.84
N ARG A 125 0.47 -15.91 -14.48
CA ARG A 125 1.22 -17.08 -15.00
C ARG A 125 1.03 -17.32 -16.51
N SER A 126 0.06 -16.65 -17.13
CA SER A 126 -0.29 -16.75 -18.54
C SER A 126 0.61 -15.94 -19.49
N LEU A 127 1.61 -15.22 -18.97
CA LEU A 127 2.35 -14.19 -19.71
C LEU A 127 3.64 -14.66 -20.42
N GLY A 128 3.85 -15.97 -20.56
CA GLY A 128 5.00 -16.56 -21.26
C GLY A 128 6.29 -16.66 -20.43
N LEU A 129 7.32 -17.31 -20.99
CA LEU A 129 8.55 -17.68 -20.26
C LEU A 129 9.27 -16.48 -19.61
N MET A 130 9.38 -15.35 -20.32
CA MET A 130 10.03 -14.14 -19.81
C MET A 130 9.32 -13.59 -18.57
N ALA A 131 7.98 -13.56 -18.58
CA ALA A 131 7.20 -13.10 -17.44
C ALA A 131 7.35 -14.04 -16.24
N VAL A 132 7.47 -15.34 -16.47
CA VAL A 132 7.77 -16.33 -15.41
C VAL A 132 9.14 -16.06 -14.80
N VAL A 133 10.18 -15.87 -15.63
CA VAL A 133 11.54 -15.58 -15.14
C VAL A 133 11.56 -14.29 -14.32
N VAL A 134 11.02 -13.20 -14.87
CA VAL A 134 10.97 -11.90 -14.17
C VAL A 134 10.16 -12.03 -12.87
N ARG A 135 9.01 -12.70 -12.90
CA ARG A 135 8.21 -12.96 -11.69
C ARG A 135 9.00 -13.71 -10.63
N THR A 136 9.73 -14.78 -11.01
CA THR A 136 10.53 -15.55 -10.05
C THR A 136 11.63 -14.69 -9.43
N ILE A 137 12.31 -13.87 -10.24
CA ILE A 137 13.33 -12.93 -9.74
C ILE A 137 12.70 -11.93 -8.76
N LEU A 138 11.57 -11.32 -9.12
CA LEU A 138 10.89 -10.33 -8.29
C LEU A 138 10.30 -10.95 -7.01
N TRP A 139 9.75 -12.15 -7.09
CA TRP A 139 9.29 -12.90 -5.93
C TRP A 139 10.44 -13.19 -4.97
N PHE A 140 11.57 -13.69 -5.49
CA PHE A 140 12.75 -13.97 -4.67
C PHE A 140 13.37 -12.69 -4.09
N ALA A 141 13.43 -11.60 -4.86
CA ALA A 141 13.89 -10.30 -4.37
C ALA A 141 12.99 -9.76 -3.25
N ALA A 142 11.67 -9.83 -3.41
CA ALA A 142 10.72 -9.42 -2.38
C ALA A 142 10.88 -10.25 -1.10
N TRP A 143 10.98 -11.57 -1.25
CA TRP A 143 11.23 -12.53 -0.16
C TRP A 143 12.52 -12.22 0.59
N LEU A 144 13.62 -11.98 -0.13
CA LEU A 144 14.93 -11.70 0.46
C LEU A 144 14.90 -10.41 1.30
N LEU A 145 14.25 -9.36 0.79
CA LEU A 145 14.14 -8.06 1.46
C LEU A 145 13.28 -8.16 2.74
N ARG A 146 12.08 -8.73 2.64
CA ARG A 146 11.10 -8.79 3.73
C ARG A 146 11.40 -9.87 4.78
N GLY A 147 12.16 -10.89 4.40
CA GLY A 147 12.50 -12.00 5.27
C GLY A 147 13.86 -11.83 5.92
N PRO A 148 14.90 -12.52 5.41
CA PRO A 148 16.20 -12.61 6.07
C PRO A 148 16.90 -11.25 6.20
N ILE A 149 16.84 -10.36 5.19
CA ILE A 149 17.47 -9.04 5.28
C ILE A 149 16.82 -8.20 6.37
N ALA A 150 15.48 -8.14 6.40
CA ALA A 150 14.75 -7.37 7.40
C ALA A 150 15.01 -7.89 8.82
N ALA A 151 14.86 -9.20 9.04
CA ALA A 151 15.10 -9.83 10.34
C ALA A 151 16.55 -9.65 10.81
N LEU A 152 17.53 -9.85 9.93
CA LEU A 152 18.94 -9.63 10.24
C LEU A 152 19.23 -8.17 10.60
N THR A 153 18.61 -7.22 9.89
CA THR A 153 18.75 -5.78 10.19
C THR A 153 18.20 -5.44 11.57
N VAL A 154 17.02 -5.97 11.94
CA VAL A 154 16.42 -5.77 13.27
C VAL A 154 17.30 -6.40 14.35
N ALA A 155 17.67 -7.67 14.20
CA ALA A 155 18.49 -8.41 15.15
C ALA A 155 19.86 -7.76 15.38
N THR A 156 20.50 -7.29 14.31
CA THR A 156 21.82 -6.64 14.36
C THR A 156 21.73 -5.24 14.95
N SER A 157 20.69 -4.47 14.61
CA SER A 157 20.50 -3.12 15.16
C SER A 157 20.20 -3.16 16.66
N LEU A 158 19.44 -4.16 17.13
CA LEU A 158 19.13 -4.33 18.54
C LEU A 158 20.40 -4.59 19.37
N ILE A 159 21.23 -5.56 18.95
CA ILE A 159 22.47 -5.86 19.68
C ILE A 159 23.48 -4.71 19.61
N CYS A 160 23.56 -4.01 18.48
CA CYS A 160 24.37 -2.80 18.34
C CYS A 160 23.91 -1.71 19.33
N GLY A 161 22.59 -1.52 19.47
CA GLY A 161 22.02 -0.62 20.47
C GLY A 161 22.38 -1.01 21.91
N VAL A 162 22.31 -2.30 22.25
CA VAL A 162 22.71 -2.78 23.59
C VAL A 162 24.18 -2.45 23.87
N TYR A 163 25.09 -2.71 22.92
CA TYR A 163 26.52 -2.39 23.09
C TYR A 163 26.82 -0.88 23.16
N LEU A 164 26.07 -0.03 22.45
CA LEU A 164 26.33 1.41 22.41
C LEU A 164 25.73 2.17 23.61
N TYR A 165 24.64 1.67 24.19
CA TYR A 165 23.90 2.35 25.25
C TYR A 165 24.07 1.72 26.62
N GLU A 166 24.59 0.49 26.72
CA GLU A 166 24.83 -0.25 27.97
C GLU A 166 23.71 -0.04 29.02
N PRO A 167 22.47 -0.46 28.71
CA PRO A 167 21.33 -0.22 29.57
C PRO A 167 21.51 -0.90 30.94
N LYS A 168 21.88 -0.13 31.96
CA LYS A 168 22.16 -0.61 33.33
C LYS A 168 21.00 -1.38 33.97
N TRP A 169 19.77 -1.09 33.58
CA TRP A 169 18.56 -1.76 34.09
C TRP A 169 18.42 -3.21 33.61
N LEU A 170 19.14 -3.61 32.56
CA LEU A 170 19.12 -4.99 32.07
C LEU A 170 20.13 -5.90 32.79
N GLY A 171 21.09 -5.36 33.56
CA GLY A 171 22.11 -6.16 34.26
C GLY A 171 23.03 -6.97 33.34
N ILE A 172 23.04 -6.65 32.04
CA ILE A 172 23.77 -7.35 30.98
C ILE A 172 25.26 -6.94 30.96
N ASP A 173 25.59 -5.81 31.60
CA ASP A 173 26.96 -5.29 31.79
C ASP A 173 27.92 -6.28 32.47
N ARG A 174 27.37 -7.28 33.17
CA ARG A 174 28.13 -8.34 33.86
C ARG A 174 28.54 -9.49 32.94
N PHE A 175 28.00 -9.58 31.73
CA PHE A 175 28.27 -10.67 30.79
C PHE A 175 29.35 -10.25 29.79
N ASP A 176 30.17 -11.21 29.33
CA ASP A 176 31.04 -11.00 28.18
C ASP A 176 30.20 -10.78 26.90
N ALA A 177 30.81 -10.14 25.89
CA ALA A 177 30.10 -9.78 24.65
C ALA A 177 29.45 -10.98 23.93
N GLY A 178 30.04 -12.18 24.00
CA GLY A 178 29.46 -13.37 23.39
C GLY A 178 28.17 -13.80 24.08
N LEU A 179 28.17 -13.80 25.41
CA LEU A 179 26.99 -14.11 26.20
C LEU A 179 25.92 -13.00 26.10
N GLN A 180 26.31 -11.72 26.07
CA GLN A 180 25.40 -10.61 25.78
C GLN A 180 24.69 -10.80 24.43
N PHE A 181 25.45 -11.16 23.39
CA PHE A 181 24.90 -11.48 22.08
C PHE A 181 23.86 -12.61 22.15
N ILE A 182 24.22 -13.75 22.76
CA ILE A 182 23.33 -14.91 22.89
C ILE A 182 22.05 -14.57 23.65
N VAL A 183 22.15 -13.84 24.77
CA VAL A 183 21.01 -13.45 25.59
C VAL A 183 20.04 -12.56 24.81
N VAL A 184 20.55 -11.53 24.13
CA VAL A 184 19.72 -10.60 23.34
C VAL A 184 19.03 -11.33 22.19
N GLN A 185 19.75 -12.18 21.44
CA GLN A 185 19.15 -12.94 20.34
C GLN A 185 18.15 -13.97 20.84
N THR A 186 18.39 -14.60 22.00
CA THR A 186 17.42 -15.52 22.62
C THR A 186 16.14 -14.80 23.04
N ALA A 187 16.26 -13.62 23.66
CA ALA A 187 15.12 -12.78 24.01
C ALA A 187 14.32 -12.35 22.78
N LEU A 188 15.00 -11.98 21.68
CA LEU A 188 14.37 -11.62 20.42
C LEU A 188 13.65 -12.81 19.78
N CYS A 189 14.24 -14.00 19.83
CA CYS A 189 13.61 -15.25 19.40
C CYS A 189 12.33 -15.54 20.20
N ALA A 190 12.38 -15.44 21.54
CA ALA A 190 11.22 -15.62 22.40
C ALA A 190 10.11 -14.59 22.12
N ALA A 191 10.47 -13.32 21.92
CA ALA A 191 9.53 -12.27 21.53
C ALA A 191 8.87 -12.55 20.17
N GLY A 192 9.63 -13.03 19.20
CA GLY A 192 9.13 -13.48 17.90
C GLY A 192 8.15 -14.65 18.00
N LEU A 193 8.44 -15.64 18.85
CA LEU A 193 7.53 -16.77 19.13
C LEU A 193 6.23 -16.30 19.79
N TYR A 194 6.32 -15.41 20.77
CA TYR A 194 5.14 -14.82 21.41
C TYR A 194 4.29 -14.03 20.41
N LEU A 195 4.92 -13.22 19.56
CA LEU A 195 4.24 -12.49 18.50
C LEU A 195 3.57 -13.46 17.51
N GLY A 196 4.27 -14.51 17.08
CA GLY A 196 3.72 -15.56 16.23
C GLY A 196 2.49 -16.25 16.84
N TYR A 197 2.54 -16.58 18.13
CA TYR A 197 1.38 -17.12 18.85
C TYR A 197 0.19 -16.16 18.87
N ARG A 198 0.43 -14.87 19.14
CA ARG A 198 -0.62 -13.83 19.10
C ARG A 198 -1.24 -13.68 17.72
N ILE A 199 -0.43 -13.74 16.66
CA ILE A 199 -0.87 -13.67 15.27
C ILE A 199 -1.76 -14.86 14.92
N VAL A 200 -1.33 -16.08 15.22
CA VAL A 200 -2.11 -17.30 14.93
C VAL A 200 -3.44 -17.28 15.69
N LYS A 201 -3.44 -16.83 16.94
CA LYS A 201 -4.67 -16.70 17.74
C LYS A 201 -5.65 -15.68 17.17
N GLY A 202 -5.15 -14.54 16.68
CA GLY A 202 -5.98 -13.47 16.11
C GLY A 202 -6.27 -13.61 14.61
N GLN A 203 -5.83 -14.69 13.96
CA GLN A 203 -5.98 -14.95 12.52
C GLN A 203 -5.52 -13.81 11.57
N ASP A 204 -4.73 -12.84 12.06
CA ASP A 204 -4.17 -11.73 11.27
C ASP A 204 -2.79 -12.10 10.72
N TYR A 205 -2.76 -12.91 9.66
CA TYR A 205 -1.53 -13.43 9.05
C TYR A 205 -0.61 -12.36 8.40
N SER A 206 -0.97 -11.08 8.46
CA SER A 206 -0.19 -9.94 7.92
C SER A 206 1.28 -9.92 8.34
N TRP A 207 1.54 -10.30 9.60
CA TRP A 207 2.86 -10.20 10.23
C TRP A 207 3.57 -11.54 10.36
N TYR A 208 2.98 -12.59 9.78
CA TYR A 208 3.39 -13.95 10.07
C TYR A 208 4.80 -14.24 9.55
N ASP A 209 5.11 -13.82 8.32
CA ASP A 209 6.46 -13.95 7.77
C ASP A 209 7.48 -13.10 8.52
N ALA A 210 7.12 -11.89 8.96
CA ALA A 210 8.02 -11.06 9.76
C ALA A 210 8.38 -11.74 11.09
N ALA A 211 7.39 -12.30 11.79
CA ALA A 211 7.61 -13.04 13.03
C ALA A 211 8.43 -14.32 12.80
N PHE A 212 8.12 -15.09 11.75
CA PHE A 212 8.85 -16.29 11.38
C PHE A 212 10.33 -16.01 11.10
N TRP A 213 10.63 -15.02 10.25
CA TRP A 213 12.00 -14.66 9.93
C TRP A 213 12.75 -14.11 11.14
N LEU A 214 12.08 -13.36 12.01
CA LEU A 214 12.68 -12.90 13.27
C LEU A 214 13.09 -14.08 14.17
N VAL A 215 12.21 -15.06 14.35
CA VAL A 215 12.50 -16.28 15.12
C VAL A 215 13.64 -17.07 14.47
N PHE A 216 13.52 -17.36 13.17
CA PHE A 216 14.49 -18.18 12.45
C PHE A 216 15.88 -17.54 12.44
N THR A 217 15.98 -16.26 12.10
CA THR A 217 17.24 -15.53 12.10
C THR A 217 17.84 -15.44 13.51
N SER A 218 17.05 -15.11 14.53
CA SER A 218 17.56 -15.00 15.90
C SER A 218 18.04 -16.36 16.43
N ALA A 219 17.29 -17.44 16.18
CA ALA A 219 17.69 -18.80 16.54
C ALA A 219 18.97 -19.25 15.81
N ALA A 220 19.09 -18.96 14.51
CA ALA A 220 20.28 -19.25 13.74
C ALA A 220 21.51 -18.49 14.27
N LEU A 221 21.34 -17.21 14.63
CA LEU A 221 22.41 -16.40 15.22
C LEU A 221 22.85 -16.94 16.59
N VAL A 222 21.92 -17.37 17.45
CA VAL A 222 22.22 -18.04 18.72
C VAL A 222 23.02 -19.31 18.48
N ALA A 223 22.55 -20.18 17.58
CA ALA A 223 23.23 -21.45 17.29
C ALA A 223 24.64 -21.22 16.73
N LEU A 224 24.81 -20.29 15.79
CA LEU A 224 26.12 -19.98 15.21
C LEU A 224 27.07 -19.36 16.24
N ALA A 225 26.59 -18.47 17.10
CA ALA A 225 27.41 -17.85 18.14
C ALA A 225 27.82 -18.86 19.22
N ALA A 226 26.89 -19.70 19.69
CA ALA A 226 27.16 -20.72 20.69
C ALA A 226 28.17 -21.79 20.22
N ASN A 227 28.22 -22.05 18.92
CA ASN A 227 29.19 -22.99 18.31
C ASN A 227 30.47 -22.30 17.81
N GLY A 228 30.65 -20.99 18.05
CA GLY A 228 31.82 -20.24 17.56
C GLY A 228 31.93 -20.14 16.03
N ALA A 229 30.87 -20.50 15.30
CA ALA A 229 30.85 -20.54 13.84
C ALA A 229 30.44 -19.20 13.19
N LEU A 230 29.89 -18.27 13.98
CA LEU A 230 29.36 -17.01 13.46
C LEU A 230 30.43 -16.11 12.84
N ILE A 231 31.53 -15.86 13.56
CA ILE A 231 32.63 -14.99 13.09
C ILE A 231 33.29 -15.57 11.82
N PRO A 232 33.71 -16.85 11.79
CA PRO A 232 34.25 -17.47 10.57
C PRO A 232 33.32 -17.38 9.36
N LEU A 233 32.00 -17.50 9.58
CA LEU A 233 31.01 -17.40 8.51
C LEU A 233 30.88 -15.97 7.97
N THR A 234 30.94 -14.96 8.85
CA THR A 234 30.91 -13.56 8.41
C THR A 234 32.20 -13.12 7.71
N ASP A 235 33.33 -13.76 8.01
CA ASP A 235 34.63 -13.49 7.36
C ASP A 235 34.70 -14.00 5.91
N LEU A 236 33.76 -14.84 5.48
CA LEU A 236 33.61 -15.20 4.06
C LEU A 236 33.23 -13.99 3.18
N PHE A 237 32.70 -12.92 3.79
CA PHE A 237 32.31 -11.71 3.07
C PHE A 237 33.47 -10.72 3.03
N PRO A 238 33.87 -10.22 1.84
CA PRO A 238 35.01 -9.32 1.73
C PRO A 238 34.81 -8.01 2.52
N PRO A 239 35.89 -7.38 3.01
CA PRO A 239 35.81 -6.12 3.72
C PRO A 239 35.32 -4.99 2.80
N LEU A 240 34.58 -4.04 3.39
CA LEU A 240 33.98 -2.91 2.70
C LEU A 240 35.06 -1.84 2.41
N LYS A 241 35.76 -1.96 1.27
CA LYS A 241 36.84 -1.03 0.88
C LYS A 241 36.37 0.43 0.80
N VAL A 242 36.80 1.34 1.68
CA VAL A 242 36.60 2.82 1.57
C VAL A 242 37.96 3.50 1.49
N ARG A 243 38.18 4.36 0.49
CA ARG A 243 39.41 5.15 0.36
C ARG A 243 39.39 6.27 1.42
N GLY A 244 40.40 6.28 2.28
CA GLY A 244 40.45 7.10 3.51
C GLY A 244 40.38 6.27 4.81
N ALA A 245 39.74 5.09 4.78
CA ALA A 245 39.89 4.07 5.82
C ALA A 245 41.10 3.16 5.56
N GLN A 246 41.74 3.30 4.39
CA GLN A 246 42.89 2.51 3.95
C GLN A 246 44.08 2.50 4.92
N ILE A 247 44.24 3.50 5.79
CA ILE A 247 45.34 3.56 6.77
C ILE A 247 45.05 2.64 7.99
N ALA A 248 43.80 2.23 8.21
CA ALA A 248 43.41 1.28 9.26
C ALA A 248 43.01 -0.12 8.74
N MET A 249 42.98 -0.31 7.41
CA MET A 249 42.36 -1.47 6.74
C MET A 249 43.26 -2.70 6.56
N GLU A 250 44.56 -2.63 6.83
CA GLU A 250 45.44 -3.80 6.66
C GLU A 250 45.25 -4.90 7.72
N THR A 251 44.38 -4.71 8.73
CA THR A 251 44.31 -5.61 9.89
C THR A 251 42.93 -6.15 10.29
N SER A 252 41.82 -5.89 9.58
CA SER A 252 40.47 -6.30 10.06
C SER A 252 39.99 -7.71 9.66
N ASN A 253 40.88 -8.71 9.79
CA ASN A 253 40.42 -9.97 10.37
C ASN A 253 40.12 -9.66 11.84
N CYS A 254 39.09 -10.24 12.44
CA CYS A 254 38.91 -10.14 13.89
C CYS A 254 40.13 -10.73 14.60
N LEU A 255 41.13 -9.88 14.85
CA LEU A 255 42.37 -10.25 15.50
C LEU A 255 42.02 -10.51 16.97
N PRO A 256 42.78 -11.38 17.67
CA PRO A 256 42.57 -11.65 19.09
C PRO A 256 42.56 -10.40 19.99
N SER A 257 43.05 -9.27 19.48
CA SER A 257 43.12 -7.97 20.16
C SER A 257 41.91 -7.06 19.93
N ASP A 258 41.01 -7.37 19.00
CA ASP A 258 39.82 -6.54 18.76
C ASP A 258 38.69 -6.86 19.76
N PRO A 259 37.91 -5.87 20.21
CA PRO A 259 36.82 -6.11 21.14
C PRO A 259 35.76 -7.01 20.49
N LEU A 260 35.54 -8.19 21.09
CA LEU A 260 34.66 -9.27 20.61
C LEU A 260 33.27 -8.76 20.16
N ALA A 261 32.75 -7.71 20.81
CA ALA A 261 31.48 -7.07 20.45
C ALA A 261 31.47 -6.44 19.04
N ALA A 262 32.56 -5.78 18.63
CA ALA A 262 32.69 -5.14 17.32
C ALA A 262 32.70 -6.17 16.20
N CYS A 263 33.32 -7.33 16.44
CA CYS A 263 33.39 -8.44 15.50
C CYS A 263 32.01 -8.97 15.10
N TYR A 264 31.13 -9.22 16.06
CA TYR A 264 29.76 -9.64 15.78
C TYR A 264 29.01 -8.61 14.95
N VAL A 265 29.03 -7.33 15.35
CA VAL A 265 28.25 -6.28 14.69
C VAL A 265 28.78 -6.00 13.28
N ASN A 266 30.11 -5.87 13.11
CA ASN A 266 30.72 -5.62 11.81
C ASN A 266 30.48 -6.77 10.84
N GLY A 267 30.67 -8.02 11.29
CA GLY A 267 30.42 -9.20 10.48
C GLY A 267 28.98 -9.26 9.97
N LEU A 268 28.00 -9.04 10.85
CA LEU A 268 26.58 -9.06 10.48
C LEU A 268 26.19 -7.92 9.53
N TYR A 269 26.70 -6.69 9.74
CA TYR A 269 26.43 -5.59 8.81
C TYR A 269 27.11 -5.79 7.45
N ARG A 270 28.27 -6.47 7.38
CA ARG A 270 28.86 -6.89 6.10
C ARG A 270 27.88 -7.79 5.35
N VAL A 271 27.32 -8.81 6.01
CA VAL A 271 26.31 -9.71 5.42
C VAL A 271 25.08 -8.92 4.93
N ILE A 272 24.55 -7.98 5.72
CA ILE A 272 23.40 -7.15 5.34
C ILE A 272 23.70 -6.34 4.06
N ILE A 273 24.84 -5.66 4.00
CA ILE A 273 25.22 -4.80 2.86
C ILE A 273 25.43 -5.63 1.59
N TYR A 274 26.07 -6.80 1.69
CA TYR A 274 26.18 -7.72 0.55
C TYR A 274 24.81 -8.29 0.14
N GLY A 275 23.92 -8.54 1.09
CA GLY A 275 22.52 -8.90 0.83
C GLY A 275 21.80 -7.82 0.02
N TRP A 276 21.99 -6.54 0.36
CA TRP A 276 21.43 -5.40 -0.40
C TRP A 276 22.02 -5.29 -1.80
N ARG A 277 23.33 -5.53 -1.96
CA ARG A 277 23.99 -5.56 -3.27
C ARG A 277 23.44 -6.67 -4.16
N PHE A 278 23.30 -7.87 -3.59
CA PHE A 278 22.74 -9.01 -4.30
C PHE A 278 21.28 -8.75 -4.68
N TRP A 279 20.47 -8.22 -3.77
CA TRP A 279 19.11 -7.78 -4.05
C TRP A 279 19.06 -6.75 -5.18
N GLY A 280 19.91 -5.72 -5.14
CA GLY A 280 20.01 -4.70 -6.18
C GLY A 280 20.42 -5.28 -7.53
N ALA A 281 21.32 -6.27 -7.56
CA ALA A 281 21.70 -6.98 -8.77
C ALA A 281 20.52 -7.77 -9.37
N LEU A 282 19.68 -8.42 -8.55
CA LEU A 282 18.45 -9.08 -9.01
C LEU A 282 17.50 -8.08 -9.68
N ILE A 283 17.31 -6.91 -9.08
CA ILE A 283 16.47 -5.83 -9.65
C ILE A 283 17.07 -5.30 -10.95
N LEU A 284 18.40 -5.15 -11.03
CA LEU A 284 19.09 -4.75 -12.26
C LEU A 284 18.85 -5.78 -13.37
N VAL A 285 19.00 -7.08 -13.09
CA VAL A 285 18.72 -8.16 -14.04
C VAL A 285 17.26 -8.10 -14.50
N ALA A 286 16.29 -7.97 -13.59
CA ALA A 286 14.88 -7.83 -13.94
C ALA A 286 14.63 -6.60 -14.83
N THR A 287 15.31 -5.49 -14.57
CA THR A 287 15.23 -4.25 -15.37
C THR A 287 15.84 -4.43 -16.76
N LEU A 288 16.97 -5.12 -16.88
CA LEU A 288 17.60 -5.43 -18.17
C LEU A 288 16.72 -6.37 -19.01
N LEU A 289 16.12 -7.39 -18.38
CA LEU A 289 15.13 -8.26 -19.03
C LEU A 289 13.90 -7.47 -19.52
N LEU A 290 13.48 -6.46 -18.77
CA LEU A 290 12.41 -5.55 -19.20
C LEU A 290 12.81 -4.68 -20.41
N LEU A 291 14.04 -4.15 -20.43
CA LEU A 291 14.57 -3.35 -21.54
C LEU A 291 14.73 -4.18 -22.82
N THR A 292 15.19 -5.42 -22.71
CA THR A 292 15.27 -6.34 -23.86
C THR A 292 13.87 -6.69 -24.38
N ALA A 293 12.89 -6.91 -23.50
CA ALA A 293 11.49 -7.09 -23.88
C ALA A 293 10.89 -5.85 -24.56
N LEU A 294 11.24 -4.63 -24.13
CA LEU A 294 10.88 -3.37 -24.79
C LEU A 294 11.46 -3.28 -26.20
N GLY A 295 12.72 -3.70 -26.41
CA GLY A 295 13.36 -3.78 -27.73
C GLY A 295 12.67 -4.78 -28.67
N GLY A 296 12.22 -5.93 -28.13
CA GLY A 296 11.43 -6.93 -28.86
C GLY A 296 9.99 -6.49 -29.16
N LYS A 297 9.47 -5.49 -28.42
CA LYS A 297 8.07 -5.01 -28.50
C LYS A 297 7.68 -4.35 -29.82
N ARG A 298 8.63 -4.06 -30.72
CA ARG A 298 8.30 -3.77 -32.13
C ARG A 298 7.50 -4.92 -32.78
N ARG A 299 7.43 -6.11 -32.17
CA ARG A 299 6.72 -7.30 -32.72
C ARG A 299 5.45 -7.77 -32.00
N SER A 300 5.13 -7.39 -30.75
CA SER A 300 4.09 -8.10 -29.94
C SER A 300 2.87 -7.29 -29.46
N GLY A 301 2.74 -6.01 -29.80
CA GLY A 301 1.47 -5.26 -29.78
C GLY A 301 0.76 -4.97 -28.44
N ASP A 302 1.14 -5.54 -27.29
CA ASP A 302 0.38 -5.36 -26.02
C ASP A 302 1.04 -4.34 -25.05
N PRO A 303 0.50 -3.10 -24.94
CA PRO A 303 1.03 -2.07 -24.04
C PRO A 303 0.78 -2.32 -22.55
N SER A 304 -0.22 -3.14 -22.18
CA SER A 304 -0.60 -3.38 -20.78
C SER A 304 0.43 -4.21 -20.02
N ARG A 305 0.99 -5.24 -20.66
CA ARG A 305 1.97 -6.17 -20.07
C ARG A 305 3.24 -5.46 -19.60
N LEU A 306 3.79 -4.57 -20.43
CA LEU A 306 5.00 -3.84 -20.05
C LEU A 306 4.72 -2.83 -18.94
N ALA A 307 3.52 -2.25 -18.89
CA ALA A 307 3.15 -1.38 -17.78
C ALA A 307 3.05 -2.18 -16.47
N ALA A 308 2.50 -3.38 -16.48
CA ALA A 308 2.44 -4.26 -15.30
C ALA A 308 3.85 -4.68 -14.84
N LEU A 309 4.72 -5.09 -15.77
CA LEU A 309 6.11 -5.49 -15.45
C LEU A 309 6.94 -4.32 -14.91
N SER A 310 6.90 -3.15 -15.55
CA SER A 310 7.69 -1.99 -15.07
C SER A 310 7.16 -1.47 -13.74
N THR A 311 5.84 -1.45 -13.56
CA THR A 311 5.20 -1.09 -12.29
C THR A 311 5.59 -2.05 -11.18
N SER A 312 5.65 -3.36 -11.46
CA SER A 312 6.08 -4.38 -10.49
C SER A 312 7.51 -4.16 -10.00
N VAL A 313 8.45 -3.86 -10.92
CA VAL A 313 9.82 -3.48 -10.56
C VAL A 313 9.83 -2.19 -9.73
N GLY A 314 9.06 -1.18 -10.14
CA GLY A 314 8.93 0.08 -9.41
C GLY A 314 8.38 -0.09 -7.99
N ILE A 315 7.41 -0.99 -7.78
CA ILE A 315 6.86 -1.29 -6.45
C ILE A 315 7.93 -1.89 -5.54
N LEU A 316 8.74 -2.84 -6.01
CA LEU A 316 9.82 -3.41 -5.19
C LEU A 316 10.94 -2.41 -4.90
N ILE A 317 11.28 -1.54 -5.84
CA ILE A 317 12.21 -0.43 -5.58
C ILE A 317 11.63 0.49 -4.51
N MET A 318 10.35 0.87 -4.62
CA MET A 318 9.67 1.68 -3.61
C MET A 318 9.66 0.99 -2.24
N GLN A 319 9.40 -0.32 -2.19
CA GLN A 319 9.46 -1.13 -0.97
C GLN A 319 10.84 -1.02 -0.30
N PHE A 320 11.92 -1.16 -1.06
CA PHE A 320 13.29 -1.01 -0.57
C PHE A 320 13.60 0.41 -0.08
N LEU A 321 13.17 1.43 -0.84
CA LEU A 321 13.37 2.83 -0.44
C LEU A 321 12.61 3.16 0.84
N LEU A 322 11.37 2.69 0.99
CA LEU A 322 10.59 2.88 2.20
C LEU A 322 11.22 2.16 3.40
N TRP A 323 11.64 0.91 3.20
CA TRP A 323 12.36 0.14 4.22
C TRP A 323 13.62 0.87 4.70
N THR A 324 14.51 1.22 3.78
CA THR A 324 15.75 1.94 4.11
C THR A 324 15.45 3.30 4.74
N THR A 325 14.50 4.08 4.20
CA THR A 325 14.17 5.39 4.75
C THR A 325 13.70 5.31 6.21
N ILE A 326 12.74 4.42 6.48
CA ILE A 326 12.15 4.30 7.82
C ILE A 326 13.14 3.69 8.80
N VAL A 327 13.75 2.55 8.46
CA VAL A 327 14.65 1.83 9.37
C VAL A 327 15.86 2.68 9.70
N VAL A 328 16.48 3.34 8.70
CA VAL A 328 17.61 4.24 8.95
C VAL A 328 17.18 5.42 9.82
N THR A 329 15.99 6.00 9.60
CA THR A 329 15.47 7.08 10.47
C THR A 329 15.38 6.63 11.92
N ILE A 330 14.88 5.41 12.18
CA ILE A 330 14.76 4.85 13.53
C ILE A 330 16.13 4.65 14.17
N ILE A 331 17.11 4.12 13.43
CA ILE A 331 18.45 3.83 13.97
C ILE A 331 19.41 5.02 13.85
N TYR A 332 18.98 6.19 13.36
CA TYR A 332 19.87 7.32 13.08
C TYR A 332 20.57 7.87 14.33
N THR A 333 19.89 7.84 15.47
CA THR A 333 20.45 8.22 16.77
C THR A 333 21.59 7.29 17.18
N MET A 334 21.41 5.99 16.97
CA MET A 334 22.44 4.97 17.17
C MET A 334 23.64 5.19 16.25
N LEU A 335 23.39 5.47 14.96
CA LEU A 335 24.45 5.77 13.98
C LEU A 335 25.26 7.00 14.38
N THR A 336 24.60 8.05 14.85
CA THR A 336 25.25 9.30 15.28
C THR A 336 26.08 9.07 16.54
N ARG A 337 25.53 8.39 17.53
CA ARG A 337 26.25 8.05 18.78
C ARG A 337 27.49 7.22 18.51
N ALA A 338 27.40 6.24 17.63
CA ALA A 338 28.53 5.39 17.26
C ALA A 338 29.66 6.19 16.57
N GLU A 339 29.32 7.09 15.64
CA GLU A 339 30.30 7.97 14.99
C GLU A 339 30.95 8.95 15.97
N THR A 340 30.15 9.59 16.83
CA THR A 340 30.65 10.49 17.88
C THR A 340 31.59 9.74 18.85
N GLY A 341 31.24 8.52 19.26
CA GLY A 341 32.09 7.68 20.10
C GLY A 341 33.44 7.39 19.44
N SER A 342 33.45 6.91 18.19
CA SER A 342 34.69 6.64 17.45
C SER A 342 35.57 7.88 17.27
N SER A 343 34.95 9.06 17.07
CA SER A 343 35.67 10.32 16.86
C SER A 343 36.28 10.86 18.15
N LEU A 344 35.54 10.75 19.27
CA LEU A 344 36.02 11.16 20.60
C LEU A 344 37.13 10.25 21.13
N GLN A 345 37.13 8.99 20.72
CA GLN A 345 38.19 8.06 21.12
C GLN A 345 39.56 8.40 20.56
N ALA A 346 39.63 8.96 19.35
CA ALA A 346 40.89 9.47 18.79
C ALA A 346 41.53 10.58 19.66
N VAL A 347 40.75 11.22 20.53
CA VAL A 347 41.18 12.31 21.42
C VAL A 347 41.08 11.89 22.90
N ARG A 348 40.72 10.63 23.21
CA ARG A 348 40.43 10.15 24.56
C ARG A 348 41.59 10.36 25.52
N ASP A 349 42.80 10.01 25.12
CA ASP A 349 43.98 10.14 25.99
C ASP A 349 44.29 11.60 26.30
N ALA A 350 44.12 12.49 25.33
CA ALA A 350 44.27 13.93 25.51
C ALA A 350 43.20 14.50 26.45
N VAL A 351 41.94 14.07 26.33
CA VAL A 351 40.86 14.51 27.22
C VAL A 351 41.02 13.94 28.63
N LEU A 352 41.40 12.67 28.78
CA LEU A 352 41.67 12.05 30.08
C LEU A 352 42.91 12.65 30.77
N SER A 353 43.92 13.09 30.00
CA SER A 353 45.04 13.87 30.53
C SER A 353 44.56 15.24 31.03
N ALA A 354 43.76 15.95 30.23
CA ALA A 354 43.22 17.26 30.61
C ALA A 354 42.29 17.20 31.85
N VAL A 355 41.55 16.10 32.04
CA VAL A 355 40.75 15.84 33.25
C VAL A 355 41.64 15.57 34.45
N ARG A 356 42.70 14.75 34.30
CA ARG A 356 43.70 14.51 35.36
C ARG A 356 44.44 15.79 35.76
N GLU A 357 44.70 16.67 34.81
CA GLU A 357 45.31 17.99 34.99
C GLU A 357 44.31 19.05 35.54
N LYS A 358 43.05 18.65 35.85
CA LYS A 358 41.96 19.53 36.31
C LYS A 358 41.63 20.70 35.35
N ARG A 359 42.01 20.60 34.08
CA ARG A 359 41.66 21.58 33.03
C ARG A 359 40.21 21.40 32.55
N ILE A 360 39.63 20.23 32.79
CA ILE A 360 38.24 19.88 32.51
C ILE A 360 37.59 19.39 33.80
N ALA A 361 36.39 19.88 34.11
CA ALA A 361 35.66 19.48 35.31
C ALA A 361 35.21 18.00 35.24
N VAL A 362 35.17 17.33 36.39
CA VAL A 362 34.87 15.88 36.52
C VAL A 362 33.41 15.55 36.19
N ASP A 363 32.54 16.54 36.19
CA ASP A 363 31.12 16.47 35.82
C ASP A 363 30.87 16.89 34.35
N ASN A 364 31.92 17.11 33.57
CA ASN A 364 31.77 17.55 32.18
C ASN A 364 30.95 16.55 31.35
N PRO A 365 29.93 17.01 30.60
CA PRO A 365 29.05 16.15 29.81
C PRO A 365 29.74 15.33 28.72
N ILE A 366 31.01 15.60 28.39
CA ILE A 366 31.83 14.79 27.47
C ILE A 366 32.31 13.47 28.11
N LEU A 367 32.49 13.42 29.43
CA LEU A 367 33.03 12.25 30.14
C LEU A 367 32.18 10.98 29.96
N PRO A 368 30.83 11.02 30.02
CA PRO A 368 29.99 9.87 29.70
C PRO A 368 30.15 9.34 28.27
N TYR A 369 30.48 10.18 27.29
CA TYR A 369 30.72 9.74 25.90
C TYR A 369 32.09 9.07 25.72
N LEU A 370 33.04 9.32 26.61
CA LEU A 370 34.36 8.66 26.64
C LEU A 370 34.33 7.29 27.37
N GLN A 371 33.21 6.97 28.03
CA GLN A 371 32.98 5.66 28.67
C GLN A 371 32.40 4.62 27.70
N VAL A 372 32.03 5.01 26.47
CA VAL A 372 31.50 4.10 25.46
C VAL A 372 32.62 3.16 24.96
N PRO A 373 32.37 1.84 24.81
CA PRO A 373 33.36 0.88 24.29
C PRO A 373 33.90 1.29 22.90
N ASP A 374 35.18 0.99 22.61
CA ASP A 374 35.79 1.15 21.27
C ASP A 374 35.20 0.13 20.30
N LEU A 375 34.03 0.47 19.76
CA LEU A 375 33.42 -0.25 18.65
C LEU A 375 33.92 0.42 17.36
N LYS A 376 35.01 -0.11 16.79
CA LYS A 376 35.47 0.25 15.44
C LYS A 376 34.46 -0.23 14.39
N LEU A 377 33.41 0.54 14.16
CA LEU A 377 32.29 0.17 13.29
C LEU A 377 32.51 0.66 11.86
N GLU A 378 33.14 -0.18 11.04
CA GLU A 378 33.56 0.14 9.65
C GLU A 378 32.37 0.43 8.69
N TRP A 379 31.19 -0.07 9.02
CA TRP A 379 30.02 -0.04 8.12
C TRP A 379 29.26 1.30 8.18
N ILE A 380 29.44 2.14 9.21
CA ILE A 380 28.63 3.35 9.44
C ILE A 380 28.71 4.32 8.26
N ALA A 381 29.93 4.61 7.79
CA ALA A 381 30.14 5.53 6.67
C ALA A 381 29.48 5.01 5.38
N ARG A 382 29.58 3.70 5.12
CA ARG A 382 28.96 3.04 3.97
C ARG A 382 27.44 3.07 4.05
N PHE A 383 26.90 2.80 5.23
CA PHE A 383 25.46 2.79 5.47
C PHE A 383 24.84 4.19 5.33
N LYS A 384 25.48 5.23 5.88
CA LYS A 384 25.08 6.63 5.68
C LYS A 384 25.14 7.04 4.21
N PHE A 385 26.17 6.60 3.48
CA PHE A 385 26.27 6.84 2.04
C PHE A 385 25.12 6.20 1.27
N ILE A 386 24.84 4.91 1.50
CA ILE A 386 23.73 4.19 0.85
C ILE A 386 22.40 4.87 1.15
N TYR A 387 22.16 5.25 2.40
CA TYR A 387 20.95 5.97 2.81
C TYR A 387 20.82 7.32 2.11
N ALA A 388 21.88 8.13 2.12
CA ALA A 388 21.88 9.44 1.49
C ALA A 388 21.70 9.34 -0.04
N ALA A 389 22.25 8.31 -0.67
CA ALA A 389 22.06 8.05 -2.08
C ALA A 389 20.60 7.62 -2.36
N ALA A 390 20.03 6.71 -1.57
CA ALA A 390 18.63 6.31 -1.66
C ALA A 390 17.65 7.50 -1.43
N ALA A 391 18.01 8.42 -0.54
CA ALA A 391 17.26 9.65 -0.30
C ALA A 391 17.11 10.51 -1.57
N LEU A 392 18.11 10.53 -2.45
CA LEU A 392 18.01 11.23 -3.74
C LEU A 392 16.93 10.64 -4.64
N THR A 393 16.81 9.32 -4.68
CA THR A 393 15.74 8.60 -5.40
C THR A 393 14.36 8.99 -4.85
N VAL A 394 14.22 9.01 -3.53
CA VAL A 394 12.97 9.44 -2.86
C VAL A 394 12.63 10.89 -3.21
N MET A 395 13.59 11.81 -3.11
CA MET A 395 13.38 13.22 -3.42
C MET A 395 13.02 13.45 -4.90
N ALA A 396 13.70 12.77 -5.82
CA ALA A 396 13.37 12.83 -7.25
C ALA A 396 11.93 12.35 -7.52
N PHE A 397 11.53 11.24 -6.89
CA PHE A 397 10.18 10.71 -7.01
C PHE A 397 9.12 11.68 -6.47
N LEU A 398 9.35 12.25 -5.28
CA LEU A 398 8.44 13.22 -4.65
C LEU A 398 8.30 14.49 -5.49
N LEU A 399 9.41 15.01 -6.03
CA LEU A 399 9.41 16.17 -6.92
C LEU A 399 8.65 15.88 -8.22
N GLY A 400 8.88 14.71 -8.83
CA GLY A 400 8.17 14.26 -10.02
C GLY A 400 6.65 14.14 -9.78
N ALA A 401 6.26 13.52 -8.66
CA ALA A 401 4.85 13.39 -8.27
C ALA A 401 4.21 14.78 -8.02
N TRP A 402 4.93 15.69 -7.37
CA TRP A 402 4.48 17.07 -7.14
C TRP A 402 4.26 17.83 -8.45
N LEU A 403 5.23 17.76 -9.37
CA LEU A 403 5.11 18.39 -10.68
C LEU A 403 3.92 17.83 -11.47
N LEU A 404 3.72 16.52 -11.41
CA LEU A 404 2.60 15.86 -12.08
C LEU A 404 1.25 16.28 -11.49
N MET A 405 1.14 16.40 -10.17
CA MET A 405 -0.05 16.95 -9.53
C MET A 405 -0.31 18.40 -9.95
N LYS A 406 0.73 19.23 -10.10
CA LYS A 406 0.59 20.61 -10.60
C LYS A 406 0.09 20.65 -12.04
N ILE A 407 0.66 19.82 -12.92
CA ILE A 407 0.23 19.70 -14.32
C ILE A 407 -1.24 19.25 -14.39
N ARG A 408 -1.64 18.25 -13.61
CA ARG A 408 -3.03 17.77 -13.57
C ARG A 408 -3.99 18.87 -13.13
N ARG A 409 -3.69 19.58 -12.05
CA ARG A 409 -4.52 20.70 -11.57
C ARG A 409 -4.63 21.83 -12.58
N TYR A 410 -3.52 22.15 -13.26
CA TYR A 410 -3.53 23.14 -14.32
C TYR A 410 -4.44 22.72 -15.48
N ARG A 411 -4.25 21.50 -16.01
CA ARG A 411 -5.08 20.95 -17.09
C ARG A 411 -6.56 20.86 -16.73
N ALA A 412 -6.88 20.45 -15.50
CA ALA A 412 -8.26 20.37 -15.03
C ALA A 412 -8.95 21.74 -15.00
N ARG A 413 -8.20 22.83 -14.73
CA ARG A 413 -8.72 24.20 -14.73
C ARG A 413 -8.85 24.79 -16.14
N THR A 414 -7.90 24.51 -17.02
CA THR A 414 -7.92 25.02 -18.40
C THR A 414 -8.84 24.23 -19.33
N GLY A 415 -9.15 22.98 -18.96
CA GLY A 415 -9.96 22.06 -19.76
C GLY A 415 -11.43 21.96 -19.35
N LEU A 416 -11.98 22.99 -18.69
CA LEU A 416 -13.37 22.99 -18.24
C LEU A 416 -14.38 22.98 -19.40
N ASP A 417 -14.00 23.52 -20.56
CA ASP A 417 -14.87 23.59 -21.75
C ASP A 417 -15.09 22.22 -22.41
N ASP A 418 -14.17 21.27 -22.22
CA ASP A 418 -14.27 19.90 -22.70
C ASP A 418 -13.67 18.92 -21.68
N LEU A 419 -14.46 18.60 -20.66
CA LEU A 419 -14.08 17.69 -19.59
C LEU A 419 -13.78 16.27 -20.11
N GLU A 420 -14.46 15.82 -21.16
CA GLU A 420 -14.32 14.46 -21.68
C GLU A 420 -12.98 14.30 -22.42
N HIS A 421 -12.63 15.25 -23.28
CA HIS A 421 -11.30 15.28 -23.89
C HIS A 421 -10.19 15.46 -22.84
N THR A 422 -10.40 16.35 -21.87
CA THR A 422 -9.44 16.62 -20.81
C THR A 422 -9.19 15.40 -19.95
N SER A 423 -10.23 14.65 -19.57
CA SER A 423 -10.09 13.43 -18.78
C SER A 423 -9.36 12.31 -19.52
N ARG A 424 -9.61 12.15 -20.83
CA ARG A 424 -8.93 11.15 -21.69
C ARG A 424 -7.44 11.41 -21.86
N THR A 425 -7.03 12.68 -21.82
CA THR A 425 -5.63 13.11 -22.00
C THR A 425 -4.93 13.41 -20.67
N MET A 426 -5.63 13.27 -19.54
CA MET A 426 -5.09 13.56 -18.21
C MET A 426 -3.99 12.56 -17.85
N PRO A 427 -2.77 13.00 -17.50
CA PRO A 427 -1.70 12.09 -17.14
C PRO A 427 -1.98 11.45 -15.79
N ARG A 428 -1.97 10.11 -15.70
CA ARG A 428 -2.22 9.36 -14.46
C ARG A 428 -1.22 9.73 -13.37
N LEU A 429 -1.61 9.69 -12.10
CA LEU A 429 -0.68 9.86 -10.98
C LEU A 429 -0.11 8.50 -10.54
N LEU A 430 -0.99 7.57 -10.16
CA LEU A 430 -0.59 6.21 -9.80
C LEU A 430 -0.08 5.45 -11.01
N PHE A 431 1.05 4.77 -10.81
CA PHE A 431 1.72 3.96 -11.84
C PHE A 431 1.92 4.72 -13.16
N ASN A 432 2.23 6.03 -13.05
CA ASN A 432 2.57 6.83 -14.22
C ASN A 432 3.88 6.28 -14.83
N PRO A 433 3.92 5.99 -16.15
CA PRO A 433 5.12 5.42 -16.78
C PRO A 433 6.38 6.27 -16.59
N TRP A 434 6.26 7.61 -16.60
CA TRP A 434 7.38 8.52 -16.39
C TRP A 434 7.86 8.54 -14.95
N LEU A 435 6.95 8.48 -13.97
CA LEU A 435 7.34 8.36 -12.56
C LEU A 435 7.99 7.02 -12.27
N VAL A 436 7.47 5.93 -12.84
CA VAL A 436 8.07 4.60 -12.72
C VAL A 436 9.45 4.57 -13.39
N ALA A 437 9.59 5.15 -14.58
CA ALA A 437 10.88 5.25 -15.25
C ALA A 437 11.88 6.11 -14.47
N LEU A 438 11.44 7.24 -13.90
CA LEU A 438 12.26 8.10 -13.04
C LEU A 438 12.73 7.33 -11.80
N LEU A 439 11.84 6.57 -11.16
CA LEU A 439 12.14 5.75 -9.99
C LEU A 439 13.17 4.66 -10.32
N ILE A 440 12.96 3.91 -11.40
CA ILE A 440 13.89 2.86 -11.85
C ILE A 440 15.25 3.47 -12.24
N GLY A 441 15.25 4.52 -13.06
CA GLY A 441 16.47 5.16 -13.54
C GLY A 441 17.30 5.76 -12.41
N SER A 442 16.68 6.51 -11.51
CA SER A 442 17.36 7.07 -10.35
C SER A 442 17.86 6.00 -9.38
N PHE A 443 17.12 4.89 -9.21
CA PHE A 443 17.59 3.75 -8.43
C PHE A 443 18.82 3.08 -9.06
N VAL A 444 18.84 2.87 -10.38
CA VAL A 444 20.00 2.30 -11.09
C VAL A 444 21.24 3.18 -10.96
N ILE A 445 21.07 4.51 -11.04
CA ILE A 445 22.16 5.48 -10.82
C ILE A 445 22.70 5.34 -9.39
N VAL A 446 21.82 5.31 -8.39
CA VAL A 446 22.20 5.13 -6.98
C VAL A 446 22.91 3.79 -6.75
N LEU A 447 22.40 2.72 -7.34
CA LEU A 447 23.03 1.39 -7.25
C LEU A 447 24.44 1.41 -7.85
N THR A 448 24.60 2.05 -9.01
CA THR A 448 25.91 2.28 -9.63
C THR A 448 26.84 3.02 -8.67
N PHE A 449 26.34 4.06 -8.00
CA PHE A 449 27.15 4.77 -7.01
C PHE A 449 27.58 3.88 -5.84
N VAL A 450 26.71 2.99 -5.37
CA VAL A 450 27.01 2.07 -4.25
C VAL A 450 28.04 0.99 -4.64
N PHE A 451 27.99 0.49 -5.88
CA PHE A 451 28.94 -0.51 -6.38
C PHE A 451 30.31 0.09 -6.69
N PHE A 452 30.35 1.24 -7.37
CA PHE A 452 31.58 1.88 -7.86
C PHE A 452 32.11 3.00 -6.97
N GLN A 453 31.60 3.13 -5.73
CA GLN A 453 32.08 4.16 -4.80
C GLN A 453 33.60 4.15 -4.61
N PRO A 454 34.29 3.00 -4.39
CA PRO A 454 35.76 3.00 -4.20
C PRO A 454 36.51 3.63 -5.38
N GLU A 455 36.07 3.39 -6.60
CA GLU A 455 36.66 3.90 -7.83
C GLU A 455 36.37 5.41 -7.98
N MET A 456 35.14 5.83 -7.67
CA MET A 456 34.70 7.23 -7.74
C MET A 456 35.33 8.14 -6.68
N GLU A 457 35.80 7.59 -5.56
CA GLU A 457 36.52 8.35 -4.52
C GLU A 457 37.85 8.95 -5.00
N SER A 458 38.29 8.62 -6.23
CA SER A 458 39.40 9.30 -6.91
C SER A 458 39.01 10.65 -7.53
N SER A 459 37.71 10.95 -7.68
CA SER A 459 37.22 12.15 -8.35
C SER A 459 36.88 13.26 -7.36
N HIS A 460 37.47 14.44 -7.56
CA HIS A 460 37.12 15.64 -6.78
C HIS A 460 35.63 16.00 -6.87
N ALA A 461 35.00 15.80 -8.03
CA ALA A 461 33.57 16.07 -8.21
C ALA A 461 32.70 15.16 -7.32
N PHE A 462 33.07 13.89 -7.20
CA PHE A 462 32.37 12.94 -6.34
C PHE A 462 32.56 13.25 -4.86
N ILE A 463 33.77 13.69 -4.46
CA ILE A 463 34.04 14.12 -3.08
C ILE A 463 33.17 15.32 -2.71
N SER A 464 33.10 16.34 -3.57
CA SER A 464 32.24 17.52 -3.35
C SER A 464 30.76 17.13 -3.27
N PHE A 465 30.29 16.29 -4.19
CA PHE A 465 28.91 15.77 -4.16
C PHE A 465 28.60 15.03 -2.86
N ARG A 466 29.49 14.14 -2.41
CA ARG A 466 29.36 13.37 -1.16
C ARG A 466 29.36 14.28 0.07
N SER A 467 30.15 15.35 0.08
CA SER A 467 30.29 16.24 1.24
C SER A 467 29.16 17.26 1.36
N PHE A 468 28.53 17.68 0.26
CA PHE A 468 27.50 18.74 0.28
C PHE A 468 26.08 18.24 -0.03
N VAL A 469 25.92 17.41 -1.06
CA VAL A 469 24.58 17.02 -1.55
C VAL A 469 24.00 15.88 -0.73
N LEU A 470 24.81 14.87 -0.41
CA LEU A 470 24.35 13.69 0.33
C LEU A 470 23.88 14.00 1.77
N PRO A 471 24.55 14.86 2.56
CA PRO A 471 24.04 15.23 3.88
C PRO A 471 22.71 15.97 3.81
N LEU A 472 22.54 16.88 2.84
CA LEU A 472 21.28 17.59 2.64
C LEU A 472 20.14 16.63 2.25
N ALA A 473 20.42 15.68 1.35
CA ALA A 473 19.47 14.63 0.97
C ALA A 473 19.10 13.74 2.16
N ALA A 474 20.08 13.35 2.98
CA ALA A 474 19.85 12.56 4.19
C ALA A 474 18.96 13.29 5.20
N VAL A 475 19.23 14.57 5.46
CA VAL A 475 18.38 15.41 6.33
C VAL A 475 16.97 15.53 5.76
N ALA A 476 16.82 15.80 4.46
CA ALA A 476 15.51 15.88 3.83
C ALA A 476 14.73 14.56 3.98
N ALA A 477 15.37 13.41 3.76
CA ALA A 477 14.76 12.09 3.95
C ALA A 477 14.38 11.79 5.40
N LEU A 478 15.17 12.25 6.39
CA LEU A 478 14.81 12.13 7.82
C LEU A 478 13.56 12.94 8.17
N LEU A 479 13.32 14.06 7.48
CA LEU A 479 12.13 14.89 7.66
C LEU A 479 10.90 14.32 6.95
N VAL A 480 11.06 13.44 5.95
CA VAL A 480 9.93 12.85 5.21
C VAL A 480 8.95 12.14 6.15
N PRO A 481 9.37 11.23 7.06
CA PRO A 481 8.46 10.62 8.03
C PRO A 481 7.78 11.62 8.98
N LEU A 482 8.46 12.72 9.33
CA LEU A 482 7.90 13.76 10.21
C LEU A 482 6.83 14.61 9.50
N SER A 483 6.87 14.65 8.17
CA SER A 483 5.86 15.32 7.33
C SER A 483 4.61 14.47 7.05
N PHE A 484 4.51 13.27 7.63
CA PHE A 484 3.36 12.39 7.50
C PHE A 484 2.11 13.00 8.16
N GLY A 485 1.35 13.76 7.37
CA GLY A 485 0.01 14.24 7.70
C GLY A 485 -1.09 13.46 6.95
N HIS A 486 -2.30 14.01 6.93
CA HIS A 486 -3.49 13.36 6.33
C HIS A 486 -3.30 12.94 4.85
N ARG A 487 -2.47 13.65 4.08
CA ARG A 487 -2.22 13.31 2.67
C ARG A 487 -1.47 11.99 2.49
N VAL A 488 -0.55 11.66 3.40
CA VAL A 488 0.21 10.40 3.34
C VAL A 488 -0.66 9.24 3.82
N ALA A 489 -1.50 9.47 4.83
CA ALA A 489 -2.48 8.48 5.30
C ALA A 489 -3.40 8.00 4.16
N ASN A 490 -3.91 8.92 3.32
CA ASN A 490 -4.75 8.55 2.18
C ASN A 490 -4.02 7.66 1.16
N VAL A 491 -2.73 7.94 0.88
CA VAL A 491 -1.94 7.11 -0.05
C VAL A 491 -1.66 5.73 0.53
N ILE A 492 -1.37 5.64 1.83
CA ILE A 492 -1.16 4.36 2.52
C ILE A 492 -2.46 3.55 2.51
N GLN A 493 -3.61 4.18 2.76
CA GLN A 493 -4.93 3.55 2.69
C GLN A 493 -5.18 2.94 1.30
N ILE A 494 -5.00 3.72 0.23
CA ILE A 494 -5.14 3.23 -1.15
C ILE A 494 -4.21 2.05 -1.44
N ALA A 495 -2.96 2.13 -0.99
CA ALA A 495 -2.01 1.03 -1.17
C ALA A 495 -2.44 -0.23 -0.42
N ARG A 496 -2.94 -0.07 0.82
CA ARG A 496 -3.47 -1.15 1.65
C ARG A 496 -4.67 -1.81 0.99
N ASP A 497 -5.59 -1.07 0.40
CA ASP A 497 -6.78 -1.62 -0.26
C ASP A 497 -6.42 -2.51 -1.45
N LEU A 498 -5.49 -2.04 -2.28
CA LEU A 498 -4.98 -2.80 -3.42
C LEU A 498 -4.29 -4.09 -2.96
N ILE A 499 -3.57 -4.03 -1.83
CA ILE A 499 -2.92 -5.17 -1.21
C ILE A 499 -3.97 -6.12 -0.62
N ASP A 500 -4.90 -5.65 0.20
CA ASP A 500 -5.93 -6.44 0.88
C ASP A 500 -6.78 -7.22 -0.12
N HIS A 501 -7.15 -6.57 -1.23
CA HIS A 501 -7.91 -7.19 -2.30
C HIS A 501 -7.15 -8.33 -2.99
N ASN A 502 -5.83 -8.22 -3.06
CA ASN A 502 -4.94 -9.19 -3.69
C ASN A 502 -4.17 -10.07 -2.69
N TYR A 503 -4.45 -9.95 -1.41
CA TYR A 503 -3.71 -10.62 -0.34
C TYR A 503 -3.85 -12.13 -0.46
N ARG A 504 -2.71 -12.83 -0.54
CA ARG A 504 -2.62 -14.28 -0.70
C ARG A 504 -1.62 -14.84 0.31
N PRO A 505 -2.09 -15.33 1.47
CA PRO A 505 -1.20 -15.83 2.50
C PRO A 505 -0.39 -17.05 2.02
N THR A 506 -0.89 -17.82 1.06
CA THR A 506 -0.18 -18.97 0.47
C THR A 506 1.18 -18.63 -0.16
N LEU A 507 1.47 -17.36 -0.40
CA LEU A 507 2.77 -16.88 -0.91
C LEU A 507 3.80 -16.64 0.21
N GLU A 508 3.37 -16.72 1.48
CA GLU A 508 4.21 -16.48 2.65
C GLU A 508 5.07 -17.71 2.96
N ALA A 509 6.34 -17.50 3.30
CA ALA A 509 7.29 -18.57 3.59
C ALA A 509 6.84 -19.40 4.80
N ALA A 510 6.27 -18.73 5.79
CA ALA A 510 5.84 -19.35 7.02
C ALA A 510 4.63 -20.28 6.81
N MET A 511 3.81 -20.08 5.76
CA MET A 511 2.67 -20.95 5.43
C MET A 511 3.08 -22.38 5.06
N PHE A 512 4.30 -22.60 4.56
CA PHE A 512 4.83 -23.94 4.30
C PHE A 512 5.01 -24.76 5.60
N PHE A 513 5.20 -24.08 6.73
CA PHE A 513 5.43 -24.69 8.03
C PHE A 513 4.15 -24.80 8.88
N ILE A 514 3.03 -24.24 8.44
CA ILE A 514 1.74 -24.34 9.15
C ILE A 514 1.06 -25.69 8.83
N PRO A 515 0.59 -26.43 9.86
CA PRO A 515 -0.27 -27.60 9.67
C PRO A 515 -1.52 -27.28 8.86
N ALA A 516 -1.94 -28.20 7.97
CA ALA A 516 -3.05 -27.97 7.03
C ALA A 516 -4.35 -27.45 7.68
N ARG A 517 -4.66 -27.89 8.91
CA ARG A 517 -5.87 -27.47 9.66
C ARG A 517 -5.94 -25.98 10.02
N PHE A 518 -4.81 -25.27 10.02
CA PHE A 518 -4.75 -23.84 10.33
C PHE A 518 -4.55 -22.97 9.08
N ARG A 519 -4.57 -23.57 7.89
CA ARG A 519 -4.42 -22.82 6.65
C ARG A 519 -5.75 -22.16 6.28
N PRO A 520 -5.74 -20.92 5.75
CA PRO A 520 -6.96 -20.26 5.28
C PRO A 520 -7.64 -21.10 4.19
N ALA A 521 -8.97 -21.22 4.27
CA ALA A 521 -9.75 -21.97 3.29
C ALA A 521 -9.82 -21.28 1.92
N SER A 522 -9.80 -19.95 1.89
CA SER A 522 -9.82 -19.13 0.67
C SER A 522 -8.41 -18.71 0.26
N GLU A 523 -8.13 -18.72 -1.05
CA GLU A 523 -6.89 -18.19 -1.63
C GLU A 523 -6.71 -16.69 -1.34
N ARG A 524 -7.82 -15.94 -1.24
CA ARG A 524 -7.85 -14.50 -0.92
C ARG A 524 -8.80 -14.24 0.27
N PRO A 525 -8.37 -14.51 1.51
CA PRO A 525 -9.25 -14.49 2.66
C PRO A 525 -9.80 -13.10 2.98
N ARG A 526 -9.01 -12.03 2.80
CA ARG A 526 -9.47 -10.64 3.03
C ARG A 526 -10.57 -10.22 2.05
N ARG A 527 -10.35 -10.44 0.75
CA ARG A 527 -11.38 -10.23 -0.29
C ARG A 527 -12.64 -11.06 -0.03
N ALA A 528 -12.49 -12.32 0.36
CA ALA A 528 -13.61 -13.19 0.68
C ALA A 528 -14.42 -12.68 1.88
N ARG A 529 -13.75 -12.23 2.96
CA ARG A 529 -14.43 -11.63 4.12
C ARG A 529 -15.23 -10.38 3.75
N ILE A 530 -14.68 -9.49 2.91
CA ILE A 530 -15.39 -8.31 2.41
C ILE A 530 -16.66 -8.71 1.63
N GLN A 531 -16.55 -9.71 0.75
CA GLN A 531 -17.69 -10.22 -0.02
C GLN A 531 -18.74 -10.88 0.87
N GLU A 532 -18.33 -11.64 1.88
CA GLU A 532 -19.26 -12.27 2.83
C GLU A 532 -19.99 -11.24 3.70
N ARG A 533 -19.36 -10.14 4.11
CA ARG A 533 -20.07 -9.04 4.78
C ARG A 533 -21.14 -8.43 3.91
N LEU A 534 -20.85 -8.17 2.63
CA LEU A 534 -21.86 -7.68 1.68
C LEU A 534 -23.03 -8.68 1.58
N LYS A 535 -22.75 -9.97 1.40
CA LYS A 535 -23.79 -11.02 1.35
C LYS A 535 -24.62 -11.09 2.61
N LEU A 536 -24.01 -10.97 3.80
CA LEU A 536 -24.74 -10.95 5.08
C LEU A 536 -25.71 -9.78 5.15
N VAL A 537 -25.30 -8.58 4.71
CA VAL A 537 -26.17 -7.40 4.64
C VAL A 537 -27.32 -7.64 3.65
N LEU A 538 -27.03 -8.15 2.45
CA LEU A 538 -28.05 -8.43 1.44
C LEU A 538 -29.05 -9.50 1.92
N LYS A 539 -28.56 -10.59 2.52
CA LYS A 539 -29.40 -11.64 3.10
C LYS A 539 -30.33 -11.11 4.19
N THR A 540 -29.81 -10.24 5.06
CA THR A 540 -30.54 -9.72 6.22
C THR A 540 -31.55 -8.64 5.83
N PHE A 541 -31.19 -7.74 4.91
CA PHE A 541 -31.95 -6.52 4.64
C PHE A 541 -32.49 -6.39 3.22
N VAL A 542 -32.18 -7.32 2.31
CA VAL A 542 -32.62 -7.27 0.91
C VAL A 542 -33.44 -8.48 0.51
N GLN A 543 -32.95 -9.69 0.77
CA GLN A 543 -33.50 -10.94 0.23
C GLN A 543 -35.01 -11.14 0.44
N HIS A 544 -35.54 -10.74 1.60
CA HIS A 544 -36.93 -10.99 1.99
C HIS A 544 -37.81 -9.72 2.04
N GLN A 545 -37.32 -8.59 1.53
CA GLN A 545 -38.05 -7.32 1.60
C GLN A 545 -39.03 -7.10 0.44
N GLY A 546 -38.97 -7.93 -0.62
CA GLY A 546 -39.85 -7.82 -1.78
C GLY A 546 -39.61 -6.55 -2.61
N TYR A 547 -38.34 -6.17 -2.81
CA TYR A 547 -38.00 -5.02 -3.65
C TYR A 547 -38.22 -5.30 -5.15
N ASP A 548 -38.72 -4.29 -5.87
CA ASP A 548 -38.88 -4.33 -7.33
C ASP A 548 -37.54 -4.11 -8.07
N GLY A 549 -36.56 -3.57 -7.37
CA GLY A 549 -35.22 -3.31 -7.86
C GLY A 549 -34.24 -3.01 -6.73
N VAL A 550 -32.96 -3.32 -6.98
CA VAL A 550 -31.86 -3.02 -6.06
C VAL A 550 -30.81 -2.20 -6.80
N ILE A 551 -30.39 -1.08 -6.22
CA ILE A 551 -29.37 -0.20 -6.79
C ILE A 551 -28.13 -0.27 -5.90
N PHE A 552 -27.00 -0.70 -6.44
CA PHE A 552 -25.70 -0.62 -5.79
C PHE A 552 -25.10 0.76 -6.03
N LEU A 553 -24.84 1.51 -4.96
CA LEU A 553 -24.11 2.79 -5.00
C LEU A 553 -22.74 2.58 -4.40
N ALA A 554 -21.69 2.79 -5.19
CA ALA A 554 -20.38 2.29 -4.84
C ALA A 554 -19.25 3.25 -5.18
N HIS A 555 -18.48 3.66 -4.17
CA HIS A 555 -17.34 4.56 -4.31
C HIS A 555 -16.01 3.82 -4.22
N SER A 556 -15.03 4.24 -5.03
CA SER A 556 -13.64 3.77 -4.94
C SER A 556 -13.53 2.23 -4.86
N GLN A 557 -12.94 1.66 -3.80
CA GLN A 557 -12.87 0.19 -3.63
C GLN A 557 -14.25 -0.47 -3.55
N GLY A 558 -15.26 0.19 -3.01
CA GLY A 558 -16.64 -0.29 -3.00
C GLY A 558 -17.16 -0.59 -4.40
N SER A 559 -16.72 0.15 -5.44
CA SER A 559 -17.06 -0.14 -6.83
C SER A 559 -16.55 -1.51 -7.29
N ILE A 560 -15.38 -1.94 -6.81
CA ILE A 560 -14.81 -3.26 -7.12
C ILE A 560 -15.55 -4.35 -6.35
N VAL A 561 -15.89 -4.10 -5.08
CA VAL A 561 -16.66 -5.04 -4.25
C VAL A 561 -18.02 -5.33 -4.88
N ALA A 562 -18.76 -4.28 -5.27
CA ALA A 562 -20.05 -4.42 -5.92
C ALA A 562 -19.93 -5.10 -7.29
N TYR A 563 -18.92 -4.72 -8.10
CA TYR A 563 -18.66 -5.35 -9.39
C TYR A 563 -18.34 -6.85 -9.27
N ASP A 564 -17.47 -7.22 -8.33
CA ASP A 564 -17.12 -8.63 -8.07
C ASP A 564 -18.34 -9.45 -7.65
N TYR A 565 -19.18 -8.92 -6.75
CA TYR A 565 -20.41 -9.59 -6.33
C TYR A 565 -21.33 -9.85 -7.52
N LEU A 566 -21.58 -8.82 -8.34
CA LEU A 566 -22.45 -8.94 -9.51
C LEU A 566 -21.87 -9.87 -10.58
N ARG A 567 -20.55 -9.82 -10.80
CA ARG A 567 -19.84 -10.66 -11.77
C ARG A 567 -19.89 -12.13 -11.34
N ASP A 568 -19.58 -12.41 -10.08
CA ASP A 568 -19.32 -13.78 -9.60
C ASP A 568 -20.60 -14.55 -9.23
N ASN A 569 -21.74 -13.87 -8.99
CA ASN A 569 -23.00 -14.49 -8.56
C ASN A 569 -24.15 -14.41 -9.61
N GLY A 570 -23.93 -13.80 -10.77
CA GLY A 570 -24.94 -13.80 -11.85
C GLY A 570 -25.10 -15.19 -12.49
N PRO A 571 -26.30 -15.61 -12.95
CA PRO A 571 -27.54 -14.84 -13.10
C PRO A 571 -28.51 -14.87 -11.91
N VAL A 572 -28.46 -15.89 -11.07
CA VAL A 572 -29.45 -16.09 -10.00
C VAL A 572 -28.85 -15.53 -8.74
N TYR A 573 -29.03 -14.22 -8.49
CA TYR A 573 -28.54 -13.54 -7.28
C TYR A 573 -29.43 -13.90 -6.09
N PRO A 574 -29.09 -14.91 -5.25
CA PRO A 574 -30.06 -15.43 -4.28
C PRO A 574 -30.39 -14.40 -3.19
N GLU A 575 -29.44 -13.56 -2.83
CA GLU A 575 -29.59 -12.51 -1.81
C GLU A 575 -30.37 -11.29 -2.32
N LEU A 576 -30.63 -11.17 -3.63
CA LEU A 576 -31.47 -10.12 -4.20
C LEU A 576 -32.93 -10.57 -4.42
N GLY A 577 -33.22 -11.87 -4.25
CA GLY A 577 -34.50 -12.44 -4.64
C GLY A 577 -34.79 -12.21 -6.13
N ASP A 578 -36.00 -11.73 -6.42
CA ASP A 578 -36.42 -11.43 -7.80
C ASP A 578 -35.95 -10.05 -8.30
N ALA A 579 -35.39 -9.22 -7.42
CA ALA A 579 -35.00 -7.86 -7.75
C ALA A 579 -33.85 -7.85 -8.79
N ALA A 580 -34.03 -7.05 -9.84
CA ALA A 580 -32.98 -6.83 -10.82
C ALA A 580 -32.00 -5.74 -10.34
N PRO A 581 -30.68 -5.97 -10.42
CA PRO A 581 -29.68 -5.02 -9.95
C PRO A 581 -29.47 -3.87 -10.95
N ALA A 582 -29.15 -2.70 -10.42
CA ALA A 582 -28.56 -1.56 -11.11
C ALA A 582 -27.26 -1.15 -10.40
N LEU A 583 -26.33 -0.53 -11.10
CA LEU A 583 -25.02 -0.15 -10.56
C LEU A 583 -24.70 1.32 -10.84
N LEU A 584 -24.47 2.09 -9.79
CA LEU A 584 -23.97 3.46 -9.84
C LEU A 584 -22.61 3.49 -9.16
N THR A 585 -21.55 3.57 -9.95
CA THR A 585 -20.18 3.70 -9.45
C THR A 585 -19.69 5.13 -9.53
N PHE A 586 -18.86 5.54 -8.58
CA PHE A 586 -18.19 6.82 -8.68
C PHE A 586 -16.79 6.81 -8.07
N GLY A 587 -15.88 7.56 -8.70
CA GLY A 587 -14.45 7.46 -8.36
C GLY A 587 -13.90 6.04 -8.56
N SER A 588 -14.47 5.23 -9.46
CA SER A 588 -14.12 3.81 -9.58
C SER A 588 -12.68 3.59 -10.10
N PRO A 589 -11.82 2.83 -9.39
CA PRO A 589 -10.48 2.50 -9.85
C PRO A 589 -10.47 1.38 -10.91
N LEU A 590 -11.65 0.87 -11.31
CA LEU A 590 -11.77 -0.28 -12.19
C LEU A 590 -11.01 -0.07 -13.50
N GLY A 591 -11.33 0.99 -14.27
CA GLY A 591 -10.69 1.22 -15.57
C GLY A 591 -9.26 1.79 -15.51
N THR A 592 -8.94 2.54 -14.45
CA THR A 592 -7.65 3.23 -14.30
C THR A 592 -6.56 2.31 -13.75
N ILE A 593 -6.92 1.38 -12.85
CA ILE A 593 -6.01 0.47 -12.16
C ILE A 593 -6.33 -0.98 -12.51
N TYR A 594 -7.53 -1.47 -12.18
CA TYR A 594 -7.78 -2.90 -12.15
C TYR A 594 -7.75 -3.54 -13.54
N GLN A 595 -8.52 -3.01 -14.50
CA GLN A 595 -8.59 -3.50 -15.88
C GLN A 595 -7.27 -3.38 -16.64
N LYS A 596 -6.33 -2.55 -16.15
CA LYS A 596 -5.03 -2.35 -16.78
C LYS A 596 -3.94 -3.25 -16.23
N TYR A 597 -3.93 -3.47 -14.92
CA TYR A 597 -2.82 -4.13 -14.23
C TYR A 597 -3.12 -5.56 -13.78
N PHE A 598 -4.39 -5.93 -13.63
CA PHE A 598 -4.77 -7.27 -13.19
C PHE A 598 -5.51 -8.00 -14.30
N HIS A 599 -4.96 -9.15 -14.69
CA HIS A 599 -5.50 -9.96 -15.77
C HIS A 599 -6.97 -10.32 -15.54
N GLU A 600 -7.37 -10.66 -14.31
CA GLU A 600 -8.76 -11.07 -13.97
C GLU A 600 -9.82 -9.98 -14.20
N TYR A 601 -9.41 -8.72 -14.37
CA TYR A 601 -10.29 -7.59 -14.62
C TYR A 601 -10.20 -7.09 -16.06
N ALA A 602 -9.43 -7.74 -16.94
CA ALA A 602 -9.25 -7.26 -18.30
C ALA A 602 -10.62 -7.09 -18.99
N ALA A 603 -10.88 -5.91 -19.55
CA ALA A 603 -12.17 -5.61 -20.19
C ALA A 603 -12.48 -6.52 -21.40
N SER A 604 -11.44 -7.13 -21.98
CA SER A 604 -11.57 -8.13 -23.05
C SER A 604 -12.12 -9.47 -22.57
N HIS A 605 -12.12 -9.74 -21.26
CA HIS A 605 -12.73 -10.94 -20.73
C HIS A 605 -14.25 -10.84 -20.85
N PRO A 606 -14.92 -11.88 -21.37
CA PRO A 606 -16.37 -11.92 -21.37
C PRO A 606 -16.85 -11.96 -19.93
N VAL A 607 -17.83 -11.11 -19.60
CA VAL A 607 -18.52 -11.27 -18.32
C VAL A 607 -19.43 -12.49 -18.38
N PRO A 608 -19.73 -13.14 -17.24
CA PRO A 608 -20.71 -14.21 -17.18
C PRO A 608 -22.04 -13.75 -17.80
N HIS A 609 -22.67 -14.60 -18.61
CA HIS A 609 -23.90 -14.26 -19.33
C HIS A 609 -25.00 -13.74 -18.39
N GLY A 610 -24.99 -14.18 -17.13
CA GLY A 610 -25.98 -13.79 -16.14
C GLY A 610 -25.96 -12.33 -15.70
N ILE A 611 -24.78 -11.71 -15.56
CA ILE A 611 -24.73 -10.26 -15.27
C ILE A 611 -25.14 -9.46 -16.51
N ALA A 612 -24.75 -9.92 -17.71
CA ALA A 612 -25.12 -9.31 -18.98
C ALA A 612 -26.64 -9.34 -19.26
N ALA A 613 -27.36 -10.33 -18.71
CA ALA A 613 -28.79 -10.48 -18.92
C ALA A 613 -29.67 -9.74 -17.89
N ARG A 614 -29.19 -9.52 -16.65
CA ARG A 614 -30.02 -8.99 -15.54
C ARG A 614 -29.65 -7.59 -15.05
N LEU A 615 -28.45 -7.09 -15.35
CA LEU A 615 -28.04 -5.76 -14.92
C LEU A 615 -28.83 -4.69 -15.70
N LYS A 616 -29.73 -3.97 -15.02
CA LYS A 616 -30.62 -2.97 -15.63
C LYS A 616 -29.85 -1.80 -16.23
N CYS A 617 -28.91 -1.23 -15.47
CA CYS A 617 -28.06 -0.14 -15.92
C CYS A 617 -26.73 -0.12 -15.15
N TRP A 618 -25.71 0.49 -15.76
CA TRP A 618 -24.45 0.83 -15.11
C TRP A 618 -24.04 2.25 -15.47
N ILE A 619 -24.13 3.16 -14.50
CA ILE A 619 -23.63 4.53 -14.60
C ILE A 619 -22.31 4.63 -13.82
N ASN A 620 -21.30 5.25 -14.41
CA ASN A 620 -20.02 5.54 -13.77
C ASN A 620 -19.72 7.04 -13.81
N LEU A 621 -19.60 7.67 -12.63
CA LEU A 621 -19.26 9.09 -12.50
C LEU A 621 -17.80 9.25 -12.06
N TYR A 622 -17.03 10.15 -12.67
CA TYR A 622 -15.66 10.42 -12.26
C TYR A 622 -15.27 11.88 -12.46
N ARG A 623 -14.51 12.44 -11.53
CA ARG A 623 -13.99 13.81 -11.69
C ARG A 623 -12.79 13.84 -12.62
N VAL A 624 -12.68 14.92 -13.40
CA VAL A 624 -11.58 15.12 -14.37
C VAL A 624 -10.19 15.08 -13.73
N ASP A 625 -10.07 15.47 -12.46
CA ASP A 625 -8.81 15.51 -11.71
C ASP A 625 -8.62 14.33 -10.74
N ASP A 626 -9.58 13.40 -10.68
CA ASP A 626 -9.47 12.19 -9.85
C ASP A 626 -8.27 11.34 -10.30
N TYR A 627 -7.36 11.09 -9.37
CA TYR A 627 -6.10 10.40 -9.60
C TYR A 627 -6.19 8.88 -9.37
N ILE A 628 -7.33 8.41 -8.85
CA ILE A 628 -7.68 7.02 -8.60
C ILE A 628 -8.79 6.61 -9.53
N GLY A 629 -9.94 7.28 -9.44
CA GLY A 629 -11.12 7.02 -10.23
C GLY A 629 -10.99 7.51 -11.67
N GLY A 630 -11.73 6.88 -12.59
CA GLY A 630 -11.81 7.37 -13.95
C GLY A 630 -12.81 6.60 -14.80
N ARG A 631 -12.67 6.77 -16.12
CA ARG A 631 -13.48 6.06 -17.09
C ARG A 631 -13.33 4.55 -16.95
N VAL A 632 -14.45 3.84 -16.84
CA VAL A 632 -14.52 2.38 -16.87
C VAL A 632 -14.65 1.92 -18.32
N ILE A 633 -13.77 1.00 -18.74
CA ILE A 633 -13.89 0.36 -20.05
C ILE A 633 -14.95 -0.71 -19.90
N ALA A 634 -16.01 -0.63 -20.70
CA ALA A 634 -17.11 -1.59 -20.60
C ALA A 634 -16.60 -3.02 -20.86
N PRO A 635 -16.80 -3.97 -19.92
CA PRO A 635 -16.49 -5.37 -20.16
C PRO A 635 -17.31 -5.92 -21.34
N SER A 636 -16.77 -6.90 -22.05
CA SER A 636 -17.47 -7.51 -23.19
C SER A 636 -18.82 -8.10 -22.75
N GLY A 637 -19.92 -7.62 -23.34
CA GLY A 637 -21.30 -8.00 -22.99
C GLY A 637 -22.04 -7.01 -22.07
N LEU A 638 -21.41 -5.92 -21.62
CA LEU A 638 -22.05 -4.87 -20.81
C LEU A 638 -21.89 -3.50 -21.46
N ARG A 639 -22.83 -2.59 -21.16
CA ARG A 639 -22.69 -1.16 -21.41
C ARG A 639 -22.42 -0.43 -20.09
N VAL A 640 -21.47 0.51 -20.12
CA VAL A 640 -21.19 1.42 -19.00
C VAL A 640 -21.34 2.86 -19.48
N ASP A 641 -22.29 3.58 -18.88
CA ASP A 641 -22.53 4.98 -19.15
C ASP A 641 -21.60 5.84 -18.30
N ASN A 642 -20.56 6.38 -18.93
CA ASN A 642 -19.47 7.09 -18.26
C ASN A 642 -19.72 8.60 -18.33
N HIS A 643 -19.80 9.27 -17.18
CA HIS A 643 -19.95 10.72 -17.09
C HIS A 643 -18.77 11.34 -16.35
N VAL A 644 -18.14 12.32 -16.99
CA VAL A 644 -17.08 13.10 -16.40
C VAL A 644 -17.66 14.32 -15.68
N MET A 645 -17.16 14.58 -14.48
CA MET A 645 -17.54 15.72 -13.64
C MET A 645 -16.38 16.72 -13.55
N GLY A 646 -16.70 17.93 -13.06
CA GLY A 646 -15.72 18.96 -12.77
C GLY A 646 -14.66 18.54 -11.73
N PRO A 647 -13.66 19.40 -11.49
CA PRO A 647 -12.58 19.08 -10.55
C PRO A 647 -13.08 19.03 -9.10
N GLY A 648 -12.48 18.13 -8.31
CA GLY A 648 -12.79 17.95 -6.88
C GLY A 648 -11.97 16.84 -6.20
N GLY A 649 -11.09 16.16 -6.93
CA GLY A 649 -10.29 15.05 -6.42
C GLY A 649 -11.09 13.76 -6.23
N HIS A 650 -10.59 12.87 -5.37
CA HIS A 650 -11.11 11.51 -5.22
C HIS A 650 -12.16 11.34 -4.10
N THR A 651 -12.29 12.31 -3.19
CA THR A 651 -13.14 12.21 -1.99
C THR A 651 -14.36 13.14 -2.09
N GLY A 652 -15.41 12.89 -1.29
CA GLY A 652 -16.58 13.78 -1.23
C GLY A 652 -17.56 13.63 -2.40
N TYR A 653 -17.59 12.47 -3.06
CA TYR A 653 -18.58 12.19 -4.11
C TYR A 653 -20.01 12.10 -3.55
N TRP A 654 -20.19 11.63 -2.31
CA TRP A 654 -21.51 11.40 -1.70
C TRP A 654 -22.36 12.67 -1.58
N THR A 655 -21.74 13.84 -1.58
CA THR A 655 -22.40 15.15 -1.50
C THR A 655 -22.57 15.83 -2.87
N GLU A 656 -22.22 15.16 -3.96
CA GLU A 656 -22.27 15.76 -5.30
C GLU A 656 -23.70 15.76 -5.85
N PRO A 657 -24.20 16.91 -6.34
CA PRO A 657 -25.50 17.00 -6.99
C PRO A 657 -25.64 16.09 -8.21
N ASP A 658 -24.53 15.80 -8.90
CA ASP A 658 -24.48 14.91 -10.07
C ASP A 658 -24.71 13.43 -9.68
N VAL A 659 -24.26 13.03 -8.49
CA VAL A 659 -24.53 11.67 -7.95
C VAL A 659 -26.00 11.53 -7.60
N ALA A 660 -26.59 12.55 -6.95
CA ALA A 660 -28.02 12.59 -6.66
C ALA A 660 -28.87 12.58 -7.95
N GLU A 661 -28.41 13.26 -9.00
CA GLU A 661 -29.06 13.26 -10.31
C GLU A 661 -29.04 11.91 -11.00
N ALA A 662 -27.89 11.24 -11.02
CA ALA A 662 -27.77 9.91 -11.58
C ALA A 662 -28.66 8.91 -10.82
N LEU A 663 -28.72 9.01 -9.49
CA LEU A 663 -29.61 8.20 -8.67
C LEU A 663 -31.09 8.47 -8.99
N ASP A 664 -31.51 9.73 -9.07
CA ASP A 664 -32.87 10.11 -9.46
C ASP A 664 -33.25 9.57 -10.84
N ALA A 665 -32.34 9.65 -11.81
CA ALA A 665 -32.56 9.11 -13.14
C ALA A 665 -32.85 7.60 -13.10
N ILE A 666 -32.08 6.83 -12.32
CA ILE A 666 -32.30 5.38 -12.17
C ILE A 666 -33.65 5.12 -11.49
N LEU A 667 -33.95 5.82 -10.40
CA LEU A 667 -35.18 5.65 -9.61
C LEU A 667 -36.44 5.99 -10.41
N THR A 668 -36.37 7.00 -11.29
CA THR A 668 -37.47 7.46 -12.13
C THR A 668 -37.54 6.78 -13.50
N GLY A 669 -36.65 5.81 -13.78
CA GLY A 669 -36.66 5.04 -15.02
C GLY A 669 -36.21 5.82 -16.26
N LYS A 670 -35.48 6.92 -16.09
CA LYS A 670 -34.98 7.78 -17.18
C LYS A 670 -33.61 7.36 -17.74
N VAL A 671 -33.15 6.16 -17.42
CA VAL A 671 -31.81 5.66 -17.80
C VAL A 671 -31.89 4.67 -18.94
N ALA A 672 -30.90 4.71 -19.82
CA ALA A 672 -30.72 3.71 -20.86
C ALA A 672 -30.40 2.32 -20.27
N ASP A 673 -31.05 1.30 -20.83
CA ASP A 673 -30.83 -0.11 -20.50
C ASP A 673 -29.38 -0.54 -20.80
N ALA A 674 -28.68 -1.11 -19.81
CA ALA A 674 -27.29 -1.56 -19.95
C ALA A 674 -27.14 -2.79 -20.87
N THR A 675 -28.23 -3.46 -21.21
CA THR A 675 -28.24 -4.67 -22.05
C THR A 675 -28.49 -4.38 -23.54
N LYS A 676 -28.78 -3.12 -23.90
CA LYS A 676 -29.09 -2.71 -25.29
C LYS A 676 -27.92 -1.98 -25.97
N PRO A 677 -27.67 -2.21 -27.29
CA PRO A 677 -26.66 -1.48 -28.04
C PRO A 677 -26.95 0.03 -28.05
N PRO A 678 -25.92 0.89 -28.15
CA PRO A 678 -26.12 2.33 -28.18
C PRO A 678 -27.00 2.70 -29.39
N PRO A 679 -27.91 3.68 -29.26
CA PRO A 679 -28.52 4.27 -30.45
C PRO A 679 -27.40 4.78 -31.36
N LEU A 680 -27.55 4.56 -32.67
CA LEU A 680 -26.65 5.13 -33.67
C LEU A 680 -26.43 6.62 -33.35
N PRO A 681 -25.18 7.13 -33.39
CA PRO A 681 -24.96 8.53 -33.14
C PRO A 681 -25.84 9.35 -34.10
N PRO A 682 -26.54 10.38 -33.61
CA PRO A 682 -27.26 11.26 -34.51
C PRO A 682 -26.28 11.80 -35.57
N LEU A 683 -26.70 11.75 -36.83
CA LEU A 683 -26.00 12.40 -37.93
C LEU A 683 -25.77 13.87 -37.53
N LEU A 684 -24.50 14.22 -37.31
CA LEU A 684 -23.97 15.57 -37.08
C LEU A 684 -25.05 16.60 -36.73
N ALA A 685 -25.53 16.57 -35.50
CA ALA A 685 -26.28 17.65 -34.91
C ALA A 685 -25.57 18.07 -33.62
N SER A 686 -25.44 19.38 -33.49
CA SER A 686 -24.95 20.24 -32.41
C SER A 686 -24.92 19.62 -31.00
N PRO A 687 -23.99 20.04 -30.12
CA PRO A 687 -23.86 19.52 -28.76
C PRO A 687 -25.22 19.58 -28.06
N SER A 688 -25.75 18.42 -27.70
CA SER A 688 -27.04 18.30 -27.02
C SER A 688 -26.94 18.97 -25.66
N ALA A 689 -27.54 20.16 -25.58
CA ALA A 689 -27.78 20.89 -24.36
C ALA A 689 -28.68 20.08 -23.43
N SER A 690 -28.15 19.68 -22.28
CA SER A 690 -28.79 19.81 -20.95
C SER A 690 -28.00 19.09 -19.86
N TYR A 691 -26.73 19.45 -19.63
CA TYR A 691 -26.00 19.15 -18.37
C TYR A 691 -24.91 20.20 -18.05
N ALA A 692 -25.09 21.43 -18.55
CA ALA A 692 -24.15 22.54 -18.40
C ALA A 692 -24.86 23.87 -18.07
N VAL A 693 -25.76 23.89 -17.06
CA VAL A 693 -26.47 25.13 -16.64
C VAL A 693 -26.09 25.58 -15.22
N ARG A 694 -24.90 25.24 -14.72
CA ARG A 694 -24.43 25.77 -13.43
C ARG A 694 -22.99 26.28 -13.38
N ALA A 695 -22.47 26.74 -14.53
CA ALA A 695 -21.25 27.55 -14.59
C ALA A 695 -21.50 29.04 -14.95
N MET A 696 -22.77 29.48 -15.07
CA MET A 696 -23.11 30.90 -15.34
C MET A 696 -24.19 31.48 -14.41
N ARG A 697 -24.17 31.13 -13.13
CA ARG A 697 -24.90 31.88 -12.08
C ARG A 697 -24.08 31.89 -10.80
N ASN A 698 -22.98 32.63 -10.83
CA ASN A 698 -22.67 33.70 -9.88
C ASN A 698 -21.31 34.27 -10.26
N ALA A 699 -21.25 35.60 -10.28
CA ALA A 699 -20.05 36.41 -10.45
C ALA A 699 -18.98 36.08 -9.40
#